data_AF-C6CGW0-F1
#
_entry.id   AF-C6CGW0-F1
#
_cell.length_a   1.000
_cell.length_b   1.000
_cell.length_c   1.000
_cell.angle_alpha   90.00
_cell.angle_beta   90.00
_cell.angle_gamma   90.00
#
_symmetry.space_group_name_H-M   'P 1'
#
loop_
_entity.id
_entity.type
_entity.pdbx_description
1 polymer ?
#
loop_
_entity_poly.entity_id
_entity_poly.type
_entity_poly.pdbx_seq_one_letter_code
_entity_poly.pdbx_strand_id
1 'polypeptide(L)'
;MGRMTPAELEQLKRGVSLRAVAQSQGHTLKKQGADSYVCRCPFHQENTPSCVITPSKNLYHCFGCGASGSVLDWLQHTERLTYPQTLLRLRELAGSASSLAAAPALSSPPVPPRQKLADLDDDGQALLNQVIGFYHQSLLASPEAQQWLAGRGLNHPELVSHFRLGFAGHHGIGGSAGLLPSSSSQEGKRLREKLAGLGVLRAATKQDHFRGCVVMPVIGWAESASVAQRGRVMQLYGRRVQPDHKILKGSPKHLYLPSPLAGVWNEEALKASSDLILCESLIDAMTFWCAGFRNVTTAYGANGFTADHLAALQYHGVKRVQIAYDRDEAGDRGAASVAAELLEAGIEAWRVRFPPGLDANAYALNSGSPESALGLALEQSQWMAAPAHPCASRHSSILDSRSGPGPGVVFSHETGVTDGREPSSLAAPAGVPAPTVAGELTASGDLLLTHGPRVWRVRGWQKNTVAAAPAHPCARGTKASCLSDVMKVNVQVRDESTGALYVDSLDLYSSRQRQGYVSAAAAELGCEASVIKRECGRVLLMLEQKQDDVRQAAEQADATAAVMVSAEDEAAALELLKSPHLAERIINDLAACGVVGESTNLLTGYLAATSRKLDKPLAVLIQSSSAAGKSSLMDAVLGMMPEEERIQYSAMTGQSLYYLGETSLQHKILAIAEEEGVRQAAYALKLLQSDGELKIASTGKNEQSGELVTREYKVQGPVMLMLTTTASDVDEELLNRCLVLTVNESREQTQAIHAMQRHGQTLAGLLQSSEKQYLTTLHQNVQRLLRPLKVVNPYADRLTFLSDKTRTRRDHMKYLTLIQAIALLHQYQREVKRVTHRGQVIEYIEVEKSDIALANQLAHEVLGRTLDEMPPQTRKLLVWLKGWVQETAQGQAVKADEIRFTRRDVRSSLGWGDTQLKIHLGRLLEMEYLLLFRRGLTYEYGLLWDGDDNGGAHLCGLLEVDDTGPETEGKAYRSGLDTVQSAPGRGVVGSRSGHEKPASGQMAQGSDTEPVGVTPDVVIRGKEKSPAVPLPASKNGVAGGNADRSGLEVTQSAPGRGMVGSRSVGEKPASGQTGQGSDTEPVGVKPDTVNRRKQQSPSAPLPAVGDTPVESAGVTHG
;
A
#
# COMPACT_ATOMS: atom_id res chain seq x y z
N MET A 1 -5.83 -6.54 -42.04
CA MET A 1 -6.48 -5.71 -43.09
C MET A 1 -5.77 -4.36 -43.14
N GLY A 2 -5.79 -3.67 -44.28
CA GLY A 2 -5.35 -2.27 -44.34
C GLY A 2 -6.30 -1.36 -43.56
N ARG A 3 -5.85 -0.14 -43.21
CA ARG A 3 -6.74 0.90 -42.68
C ARG A 3 -7.65 1.37 -43.82
N MET A 4 -8.92 0.97 -43.77
CA MET A 4 -9.94 1.47 -44.69
C MET A 4 -10.25 2.94 -44.33
N THR A 5 -10.34 3.82 -45.33
CA THR A 5 -10.62 5.25 -45.09
C THR A 5 -12.10 5.49 -44.76
N PRO A 6 -12.46 6.62 -44.12
CA PRO A 6 -13.87 6.98 -43.93
C PRO A 6 -14.65 7.12 -45.25
N ALA A 7 -13.98 7.54 -46.33
CA ALA A 7 -14.58 7.62 -47.66
C ALA A 7 -14.88 6.23 -48.23
N GLU A 8 -13.94 5.27 -48.13
CA GLU A 8 -14.16 3.87 -48.50
C GLU A 8 -15.27 3.22 -47.66
N LEU A 9 -15.37 3.54 -46.37
CA LEU A 9 -16.46 3.06 -45.50
C LEU A 9 -17.82 3.54 -45.97
N GLU A 10 -17.97 4.84 -46.24
CA GLU A 10 -19.23 5.42 -46.73
C GLU A 10 -19.58 4.94 -48.15
N GLN A 11 -18.57 4.74 -49.02
CA GLN A 11 -18.77 4.11 -50.32
C GLN A 11 -19.27 2.67 -50.18
N LEU A 12 -18.71 1.88 -49.27
CA LEU A 12 -19.14 0.50 -48.99
C LEU A 12 -20.56 0.45 -48.41
N LYS A 13 -20.90 1.34 -47.47
CA LYS A 13 -22.26 1.48 -46.92
C LYS A 13 -23.29 1.88 -47.99
N ARG A 14 -22.90 2.69 -48.98
CA ARG A 14 -23.77 3.07 -50.11
C ARG A 14 -23.92 1.95 -51.14
N GLY A 15 -22.90 1.09 -51.28
CA GLY A 15 -22.89 -0.03 -52.23
C GLY A 15 -23.81 -1.20 -51.84
N VAL A 16 -24.21 -1.33 -50.57
CA VAL A 16 -25.07 -2.43 -50.10
C VAL A 16 -26.45 -1.90 -49.71
N SER A 17 -27.49 -2.29 -50.46
CA SER A 17 -28.87 -1.90 -50.17
C SER A 17 -29.39 -2.56 -48.89
N LEU A 18 -29.61 -1.76 -47.84
CA LEU A 18 -30.21 -2.17 -46.56
C LEU A 18 -31.58 -2.85 -46.77
N ARG A 19 -32.38 -2.35 -47.72
CA ARG A 19 -33.65 -2.97 -48.09
C ARG A 19 -33.43 -4.40 -48.60
N ALA A 20 -32.46 -4.62 -49.49
CA ALA A 20 -32.17 -5.94 -50.04
C ALA A 20 -31.67 -6.90 -48.94
N VAL A 21 -30.79 -6.42 -48.05
CA VAL A 21 -30.31 -7.17 -46.87
C VAL A 21 -31.48 -7.59 -45.98
N ALA A 22 -32.34 -6.66 -45.56
CA ALA A 22 -33.50 -6.95 -44.73
C ALA A 22 -34.47 -7.96 -45.38
N GLN A 23 -34.70 -7.86 -46.70
CA GLN A 23 -35.51 -8.84 -47.42
C GLN A 23 -34.84 -10.22 -47.49
N SER A 24 -33.51 -10.30 -47.68
CA SER A 24 -32.78 -11.57 -47.69
C SER A 24 -32.74 -12.25 -46.31
N GLN A 25 -32.79 -11.47 -45.23
CA GLN A 25 -32.94 -11.94 -43.84
C GLN A 25 -34.40 -12.31 -43.48
N GLY A 26 -35.32 -12.33 -44.46
CA GLY A 26 -36.71 -12.77 -44.27
C GLY A 26 -37.68 -11.71 -43.73
N HIS A 27 -37.26 -10.46 -43.55
CA HIS A 27 -38.14 -9.42 -43.02
C HIS A 27 -39.19 -8.99 -44.05
N THR A 28 -40.47 -9.20 -43.72
CA THR A 28 -41.60 -8.78 -44.55
C THR A 28 -41.75 -7.25 -44.54
N LEU A 29 -41.26 -6.59 -45.59
CA LEU A 29 -41.40 -5.15 -45.79
C LEU A 29 -42.71 -4.80 -46.51
N LYS A 30 -43.54 -3.94 -45.90
CA LYS A 30 -44.67 -3.28 -46.58
C LYS A 30 -44.28 -1.86 -46.98
N LYS A 31 -44.64 -1.41 -48.19
CA LYS A 31 -44.39 -0.03 -48.61
C LYS A 31 -45.38 0.92 -47.91
N GLN A 32 -44.89 2.03 -47.37
CA GLN A 32 -45.68 3.06 -46.71
C GLN A 32 -45.15 4.44 -47.12
N GLY A 33 -45.93 5.21 -47.89
CA GLY A 33 -45.46 6.46 -48.50
C GLY A 33 -44.59 6.24 -49.75
N ALA A 34 -43.93 7.31 -50.22
CA ALA A 34 -43.23 7.34 -51.50
C ALA A 34 -41.91 6.53 -51.50
N ASP A 35 -41.07 6.72 -50.48
CA ASP A 35 -39.77 6.07 -50.30
C ASP A 35 -39.57 5.59 -48.86
N SER A 36 -40.53 4.81 -48.35
CA SER A 36 -40.41 4.18 -47.03
C SER A 36 -41.01 2.78 -47.04
N TYR A 37 -40.37 1.88 -46.30
CA TYR A 37 -40.78 0.49 -46.14
C TYR A 37 -40.76 0.15 -44.66
N VAL A 38 -41.76 -0.57 -44.16
CA VAL A 38 -41.90 -0.90 -42.74
C VAL A 38 -41.95 -2.41 -42.53
N CYS A 39 -41.17 -2.89 -41.56
CA CYS A 39 -41.22 -4.26 -41.05
C CYS A 39 -41.35 -4.24 -39.52
N ARG A 40 -41.58 -5.43 -38.93
CA ARG A 40 -41.31 -5.62 -37.51
C ARG A 40 -39.83 -5.41 -37.23
N CYS A 41 -39.54 -4.73 -36.14
CA CYS A 41 -38.21 -4.48 -35.63
C CYS A 41 -37.48 -5.79 -35.31
N PRO A 42 -36.26 -6.02 -35.81
CA PRO A 42 -35.45 -7.16 -35.38
C PRO A 42 -34.79 -6.95 -34.00
N PHE A 43 -34.70 -5.71 -33.53
CA PHE A 43 -33.97 -5.33 -32.31
C PHE A 43 -34.79 -5.40 -31.02
N HIS A 44 -36.13 -5.54 -31.10
CA HIS A 44 -37.01 -5.70 -29.94
C HIS A 44 -38.28 -6.45 -30.36
N GLN A 45 -38.98 -7.08 -29.41
CA GLN A 45 -40.10 -7.97 -29.71
C GLN A 45 -41.43 -7.20 -29.78
N GLU A 46 -41.98 -7.04 -31.00
CA GLU A 46 -43.23 -6.30 -31.25
C GLU A 46 -44.22 -7.06 -32.15
N ASN A 47 -45.52 -6.85 -31.91
CA ASN A 47 -46.60 -7.42 -32.73
C ASN A 47 -46.94 -6.55 -33.95
N THR A 48 -46.80 -5.23 -33.83
CA THR A 48 -47.04 -4.23 -34.88
C THR A 48 -45.73 -3.79 -35.53
N PRO A 49 -45.64 -3.64 -36.86
CA PRO A 49 -44.44 -3.10 -37.51
C PRO A 49 -44.13 -1.65 -37.12
N SER A 50 -42.99 -1.37 -36.49
CA SER A 50 -42.52 0.01 -36.18
C SER A 50 -41.14 0.37 -36.76
N CYS A 51 -40.46 -0.56 -37.43
CA CYS A 51 -39.14 -0.32 -38.01
C CYS A 51 -39.23 0.14 -39.47
N VAL A 52 -38.90 1.41 -39.72
CA VAL A 52 -38.96 2.05 -41.03
C VAL A 52 -37.58 2.08 -41.69
N ILE A 53 -37.47 1.57 -42.91
CA ILE A 53 -36.30 1.65 -43.78
C ILE A 53 -36.58 2.70 -44.88
N THR A 54 -35.63 3.60 -45.12
CA THR A 54 -35.70 4.66 -46.15
C THR A 54 -34.65 4.41 -47.24
N PRO A 55 -35.02 3.81 -48.39
CA PRO A 55 -34.07 3.38 -49.41
C PRO A 55 -33.16 4.49 -49.97
N SER A 56 -33.68 5.70 -50.24
CA SER A 56 -32.87 6.81 -50.76
C SER A 56 -31.73 7.25 -49.82
N LYS A 57 -31.88 7.03 -48.51
CA LYS A 57 -30.88 7.35 -47.48
C LYS A 57 -30.04 6.12 -47.09
N ASN A 58 -30.51 4.92 -47.42
CA ASN A 58 -29.96 3.63 -46.97
C ASN A 58 -29.84 3.49 -45.44
N LEU A 59 -30.80 4.07 -44.71
CA LEU A 59 -30.89 4.07 -43.24
C LEU A 59 -32.19 3.41 -42.75
N TYR A 60 -32.21 2.99 -41.49
CA TYR A 60 -33.42 2.61 -40.75
C TYR A 60 -33.64 3.48 -39.50
N HIS A 61 -34.89 3.53 -39.04
CA HIS A 61 -35.30 4.06 -37.75
C HIS A 61 -36.51 3.27 -37.20
N CYS A 62 -36.38 2.76 -35.97
CA CYS A 62 -37.45 2.07 -35.25
C CYS A 62 -38.17 3.00 -34.29
N PHE A 63 -39.48 3.17 -34.48
CA PHE A 63 -40.29 4.03 -33.61
C PHE A 63 -40.72 3.35 -32.31
N GLY A 64 -40.63 2.01 -32.20
CA GLY A 64 -40.91 1.29 -30.95
C GLY A 64 -39.75 1.33 -29.94
N CYS A 65 -38.50 1.18 -30.39
CA CYS A 65 -37.32 1.12 -29.51
C CYS A 65 -36.23 2.18 -29.77
N GLY A 66 -36.44 3.13 -30.68
CA GLY A 66 -35.49 4.21 -31.01
C GLY A 66 -34.25 3.77 -31.81
N ALA A 67 -34.03 2.47 -32.00
CA ALA A 67 -32.88 1.94 -32.75
C ALA A 67 -32.86 2.49 -34.19
N SER A 68 -31.76 3.12 -34.58
CA SER A 68 -31.56 3.69 -35.91
C SER A 68 -30.11 3.55 -36.36
N GLY A 69 -29.88 3.52 -37.67
CA GLY A 69 -28.55 3.26 -38.23
C GLY A 69 -28.52 3.01 -39.73
N SER A 70 -27.35 2.59 -40.22
CA SER A 70 -27.09 2.22 -41.61
C SER A 70 -27.10 0.71 -41.82
N VAL A 71 -26.83 0.26 -43.06
CA VAL A 71 -26.65 -1.16 -43.39
C VAL A 71 -25.55 -1.87 -42.58
N LEU A 72 -24.54 -1.13 -42.12
CA LEU A 72 -23.49 -1.68 -41.25
C LEU A 72 -24.07 -2.02 -39.87
N ASP A 73 -24.75 -1.06 -39.25
CA ASP A 73 -25.29 -1.17 -37.90
C ASP A 73 -26.41 -2.24 -37.85
N TRP A 74 -27.23 -2.30 -38.90
CA TRP A 74 -28.21 -3.39 -39.11
C TRP A 74 -27.55 -4.76 -39.07
N LEU A 75 -26.49 -4.99 -39.86
CA LEU A 75 -25.78 -6.28 -39.91
C LEU A 75 -25.08 -6.62 -38.59
N GLN A 76 -24.52 -5.63 -37.88
CA GLN A 76 -23.94 -5.87 -36.55
C GLN A 76 -24.98 -6.40 -35.56
N HIS A 77 -26.20 -5.86 -35.60
CA HIS A 77 -27.27 -6.28 -34.70
C HIS A 77 -28.03 -7.54 -35.15
N THR A 78 -28.34 -7.71 -36.45
CA THR A 78 -29.12 -8.87 -36.92
C THR A 78 -28.28 -10.14 -37.13
N GLU A 79 -27.04 -10.02 -37.61
CA GLU A 79 -26.12 -11.16 -37.77
C GLU A 79 -25.13 -11.31 -36.60
N ARG A 80 -25.25 -10.47 -35.56
CA ARG A 80 -24.39 -10.44 -34.34
C ARG A 80 -22.89 -10.33 -34.65
N LEU A 81 -22.52 -9.67 -35.74
CA LEU A 81 -21.15 -9.61 -36.24
C LEU A 81 -20.31 -8.53 -35.56
N THR A 82 -19.05 -8.87 -35.22
CA THR A 82 -18.05 -7.86 -34.85
C THR A 82 -17.75 -6.94 -36.03
N TYR A 83 -17.27 -5.73 -35.77
CA TYR A 83 -16.99 -4.74 -36.83
C TYR A 83 -16.09 -5.29 -37.98
N PRO A 84 -14.98 -6.02 -37.71
CA PRO A 84 -14.18 -6.62 -38.79
C PRO A 84 -14.91 -7.69 -39.62
N GLN A 85 -15.76 -8.50 -39.00
CA GLN A 85 -16.60 -9.49 -39.70
C GLN A 85 -17.66 -8.78 -40.55
N THR A 86 -18.28 -7.73 -40.02
CA THR A 86 -19.28 -6.90 -40.73
C THR A 86 -18.67 -6.23 -41.96
N LEU A 87 -17.41 -5.78 -41.89
CA LEU A 87 -16.69 -5.24 -43.05
C LEU A 87 -16.28 -6.29 -44.10
N LEU A 88 -16.18 -7.58 -43.74
CA LEU A 88 -16.08 -8.66 -44.72
C LEU A 88 -17.46 -8.92 -45.34
N ARG A 89 -18.49 -9.05 -44.50
CA ARG A 89 -19.87 -9.30 -44.90
C ARG A 89 -20.41 -8.24 -45.86
N LEU A 90 -20.17 -6.95 -45.59
CA LEU A 90 -20.52 -5.85 -46.49
C LEU A 90 -19.77 -5.92 -47.83
N ARG A 91 -18.54 -6.44 -47.86
CA ARG A 91 -17.78 -6.62 -49.11
C ARG A 91 -18.28 -7.82 -49.92
N GLU A 92 -18.72 -8.90 -49.28
CA GLU A 92 -19.42 -10.02 -49.94
C GLU A 92 -20.72 -9.52 -50.60
N LEU A 93 -21.52 -8.76 -49.85
CA LEU A 93 -22.80 -8.24 -50.29
C LEU A 93 -22.64 -7.19 -51.41
N ALA A 94 -21.62 -6.32 -51.34
CA ALA A 94 -21.29 -5.37 -52.40
C ALA A 94 -20.69 -6.06 -53.65
N GLY A 95 -19.84 -7.07 -53.45
CA GLY A 95 -19.19 -7.84 -54.52
C GLY A 95 -20.16 -8.68 -55.35
N SER A 96 -21.37 -8.93 -54.83
CA SER A 96 -22.42 -9.69 -55.51
C SER A 96 -23.19 -8.88 -56.59
N ALA A 97 -22.86 -7.60 -56.81
CA ALA A 97 -23.65 -6.68 -57.63
C ALA A 97 -22.94 -6.08 -58.85
N SER A 98 -21.63 -6.26 -59.03
CA SER A 98 -20.93 -5.79 -60.25
C SER A 98 -19.64 -6.55 -60.55
N SER A 99 -19.60 -7.21 -61.72
CA SER A 99 -18.41 -7.82 -62.27
C SER A 99 -17.63 -6.81 -63.12
N LEU A 100 -16.50 -6.31 -62.60
CA LEU A 100 -15.46 -5.68 -63.41
C LEU A 100 -14.12 -6.39 -63.18
N ALA A 101 -13.43 -6.70 -64.28
CA ALA A 101 -12.31 -7.63 -64.28
C ALA A 101 -11.03 -7.04 -63.67
N ALA A 102 -10.11 -7.94 -63.28
CA ALA A 102 -8.95 -7.60 -62.47
C ALA A 102 -7.94 -6.67 -63.17
N ALA A 103 -7.51 -5.63 -62.45
CA ALA A 103 -6.13 -5.18 -62.49
C ALA A 103 -5.32 -5.97 -61.45
N PRO A 104 -4.06 -6.37 -61.73
CA PRO A 104 -3.26 -7.20 -60.81
C PRO A 104 -2.71 -6.40 -59.64
N ALA A 105 -3.56 -6.09 -58.66
CA ALA A 105 -3.12 -5.63 -57.35
C ALA A 105 -2.32 -6.74 -56.67
N LEU A 106 -1.05 -6.45 -56.33
CA LEU A 106 -0.08 -7.41 -55.78
C LEU A 106 -0.68 -8.33 -54.72
N SER A 107 -0.72 -9.63 -55.03
CA SER A 107 -1.14 -10.69 -54.11
C SER A 107 -0.32 -10.61 -52.83
N SER A 108 -0.91 -10.05 -51.77
CA SER A 108 -0.44 -10.36 -50.42
C SER A 108 -0.56 -11.88 -50.26
N PRO A 109 0.53 -12.62 -50.00
CA PRO A 109 0.46 -14.07 -49.93
C PRO A 109 -0.57 -14.48 -48.87
N PRO A 110 -1.31 -15.58 -49.08
CA PRO A 110 -2.27 -16.06 -48.09
C PRO A 110 -1.54 -16.19 -46.76
N VAL A 111 -1.95 -15.40 -45.77
CA VAL A 111 -1.31 -15.41 -44.45
C VAL A 111 -1.50 -16.82 -43.90
N PRO A 112 -0.42 -17.60 -43.70
CA PRO A 112 -0.57 -18.99 -43.27
C PRO A 112 -1.33 -19.03 -41.94
N PRO A 113 -2.16 -20.05 -41.71
CA PRO A 113 -2.91 -20.17 -40.46
C PRO A 113 -1.92 -20.12 -39.30
N ARG A 114 -2.07 -19.12 -38.43
CA ARG A 114 -1.16 -18.95 -37.29
C ARG A 114 -1.33 -20.13 -36.34
N GLN A 115 -0.21 -20.72 -35.94
CA GLN A 115 -0.17 -21.75 -34.92
C GLN A 115 -0.73 -21.18 -33.60
N LYS A 116 -1.62 -21.92 -32.94
CA LYS A 116 -2.10 -21.52 -31.60
C LYS A 116 -0.94 -21.65 -30.62
N LEU A 117 -0.89 -20.78 -29.61
CA LEU A 117 0.22 -20.76 -28.64
C LEU A 117 0.24 -22.03 -27.75
N ALA A 118 -0.92 -22.66 -27.55
CA ALA A 118 -1.05 -23.98 -26.93
C ALA A 118 -0.46 -25.12 -27.79
N ASP A 119 -0.58 -25.01 -29.12
CA ASP A 119 -0.20 -26.04 -30.09
C ASP A 119 1.31 -25.94 -30.47
N LEU A 120 2.13 -25.34 -29.61
CA LEU A 120 3.56 -25.12 -29.85
C LEU A 120 4.43 -26.31 -29.42
N ASP A 121 5.47 -26.53 -30.23
CA ASP A 121 6.63 -27.34 -29.90
C ASP A 121 7.44 -26.70 -28.76
N ASP A 122 8.23 -27.51 -28.04
CA ASP A 122 9.07 -27.00 -26.95
C ASP A 122 10.12 -26.01 -27.47
N ASP A 123 10.62 -26.17 -28.70
CA ASP A 123 11.41 -25.18 -29.45
C ASP A 123 10.68 -23.82 -29.60
N GLY A 124 9.35 -23.83 -29.77
CA GLY A 124 8.53 -22.63 -29.93
C GLY A 124 8.25 -21.94 -28.60
N GLN A 125 7.96 -22.72 -27.56
CA GLN A 125 7.84 -22.22 -26.19
C GLN A 125 9.18 -21.70 -25.64
N ALA A 126 10.31 -22.37 -25.95
CA ALA A 126 11.65 -21.89 -25.62
C ALA A 126 11.98 -20.56 -26.32
N LEU A 127 11.64 -20.42 -27.61
CA LEU A 127 11.84 -19.18 -28.35
C LEU A 127 10.97 -18.02 -27.82
N LEU A 128 9.73 -18.29 -27.37
CA LEU A 128 8.92 -17.29 -26.66
C LEU A 128 9.55 -16.89 -25.32
N ASN A 129 10.07 -17.85 -24.56
CA ASN A 129 10.75 -17.57 -23.29
C ASN A 129 12.04 -16.75 -23.48
N GLN A 130 12.79 -16.95 -24.57
CA GLN A 130 13.92 -16.10 -24.94
C GLN A 130 13.47 -14.65 -25.25
N VAL A 131 12.36 -14.49 -25.98
CA VAL A 131 11.76 -13.17 -26.26
C VAL A 131 11.30 -12.47 -24.97
N ILE A 132 10.66 -13.19 -24.05
CA ILE A 132 10.26 -12.67 -22.72
C ILE A 132 11.49 -12.26 -21.92
N GLY A 133 12.54 -13.10 -21.86
CA GLY A 133 13.78 -12.79 -21.16
C GLY A 133 14.47 -11.54 -21.69
N PHE A 134 14.51 -11.36 -23.02
CA PHE A 134 15.02 -10.14 -23.66
C PHE A 134 14.18 -8.91 -23.28
N TYR A 135 12.84 -8.99 -23.32
CA TYR A 135 12.00 -7.88 -22.90
C TYR A 135 12.20 -7.54 -21.42
N HIS A 136 12.32 -8.54 -20.55
CA HIS A 136 12.55 -8.35 -19.10
C HIS A 136 13.87 -7.60 -18.84
N GLN A 137 14.97 -8.07 -19.44
CA GLN A 137 16.26 -7.36 -19.38
C GLN A 137 16.18 -5.94 -19.97
N SER A 138 15.45 -5.76 -21.07
CA SER A 138 15.23 -4.44 -21.68
C SER A 138 14.35 -3.49 -20.84
N LEU A 139 13.62 -3.97 -19.81
CA LEU A 139 12.91 -3.13 -18.85
C LEU A 139 13.82 -2.75 -17.68
N LEU A 140 14.58 -3.71 -17.16
CA LEU A 140 15.58 -3.46 -16.11
C LEU A 140 16.68 -2.49 -16.58
N ALA A 141 16.96 -2.43 -17.88
CA ALA A 141 17.89 -1.50 -18.50
C ALA A 141 17.25 -0.20 -19.07
N SER A 142 15.95 0.05 -18.87
CA SER A 142 15.25 1.19 -19.49
C SER A 142 14.63 2.16 -18.46
N PRO A 143 15.25 3.33 -18.23
CA PRO A 143 14.67 4.38 -17.40
C PRO A 143 13.31 4.89 -17.90
N GLU A 144 13.05 4.89 -19.21
CA GLU A 144 11.74 5.24 -19.79
C GLU A 144 10.65 4.29 -19.27
N ALA A 145 10.91 2.99 -19.28
CA ALA A 145 9.95 1.98 -18.83
C ALA A 145 9.76 2.01 -17.31
N GLN A 146 10.83 2.22 -16.55
CA GLN A 146 10.79 2.34 -15.09
C GLN A 146 10.04 3.58 -14.63
N GLN A 147 10.32 4.75 -15.23
CA GLN A 147 9.59 5.99 -14.95
C GLN A 147 8.12 5.88 -15.36
N TRP A 148 7.81 5.17 -16.43
CA TRP A 148 6.42 4.90 -16.85
C TRP A 148 5.67 3.99 -15.87
N LEU A 149 6.34 2.97 -15.30
CA LEU A 149 5.76 2.14 -14.23
C LEU A 149 5.54 2.96 -12.95
N ALA A 150 6.52 3.78 -12.55
CA ALA A 150 6.40 4.65 -11.37
C ALA A 150 5.27 5.68 -11.53
N GLY A 151 5.14 6.30 -12.71
CA GLY A 151 4.02 7.17 -13.07
C GLY A 151 2.66 6.45 -13.20
N ARG A 152 2.60 5.14 -12.92
CA ARG A 152 1.37 4.35 -12.77
C ARG A 152 1.21 3.65 -11.42
N GLY A 153 2.14 3.83 -10.48
CA GLY A 153 2.15 3.10 -9.20
C GLY A 153 2.54 1.62 -9.32
N LEU A 154 3.14 1.22 -10.45
CA LEU A 154 3.46 -0.18 -10.78
C LEU A 154 4.97 -0.50 -10.70
N ASN A 155 5.73 0.30 -9.96
CA ASN A 155 7.18 0.16 -9.78
C ASN A 155 7.60 -0.78 -8.62
N HIS A 156 6.68 -1.56 -8.07
CA HIS A 156 6.96 -2.54 -7.01
C HIS A 156 7.97 -3.60 -7.52
N PRO A 157 9.17 -3.75 -6.92
CA PRO A 157 10.22 -4.62 -7.49
C PRO A 157 9.79 -6.08 -7.67
N GLU A 158 9.08 -6.62 -6.66
CA GLU A 158 8.55 -7.98 -6.68
C GLU A 158 7.64 -8.24 -7.90
N LEU A 159 6.77 -7.29 -8.28
CA LEU A 159 5.87 -7.39 -9.44
C LEU A 159 6.69 -7.64 -10.72
N VAL A 160 7.74 -6.85 -10.90
CA VAL A 160 8.63 -6.88 -12.08
C VAL A 160 9.35 -8.23 -12.18
N SER A 161 9.85 -8.76 -11.07
CA SER A 161 10.53 -10.06 -11.04
C SER A 161 9.58 -11.26 -11.13
N HIS A 162 8.47 -11.25 -10.39
CA HIS A 162 7.56 -12.39 -10.24
C HIS A 162 6.84 -12.69 -11.55
N PHE A 163 6.14 -11.70 -12.11
CA PHE A 163 5.41 -11.87 -13.38
C PHE A 163 6.30 -11.68 -14.63
N ARG A 164 7.59 -11.33 -14.45
CA ARG A 164 8.55 -11.05 -15.53
C ARG A 164 8.09 -9.95 -16.49
N LEU A 165 7.71 -8.77 -15.94
CA LEU A 165 7.42 -7.59 -16.76
C LEU A 165 8.64 -7.27 -17.64
N GLY A 166 8.39 -6.94 -18.91
CA GLY A 166 9.41 -6.55 -19.88
C GLY A 166 9.04 -5.32 -20.68
N PHE A 167 9.96 -4.84 -21.52
CA PHE A 167 9.79 -3.66 -22.35
C PHE A 167 10.22 -3.93 -23.79
N ALA A 168 9.29 -3.80 -24.72
CA ALA A 168 9.58 -3.82 -26.15
C ALA A 168 10.01 -2.41 -26.59
N GLY A 169 11.27 -2.05 -26.32
CA GLY A 169 11.81 -0.70 -26.56
C GLY A 169 11.79 -0.25 -28.03
N HIS A 170 12.31 0.96 -28.30
CA HIS A 170 12.22 1.60 -29.61
C HIS A 170 12.81 0.79 -30.79
N HIS A 171 13.69 -0.18 -30.54
CA HIS A 171 14.25 -1.08 -31.56
C HIS A 171 13.62 -2.49 -31.56
N GLY A 172 12.90 -2.88 -30.49
CA GLY A 172 12.33 -4.21 -30.29
C GLY A 172 13.36 -5.34 -30.34
N ILE A 173 12.89 -6.59 -30.44
CA ILE A 173 13.76 -7.78 -30.58
C ILE A 173 14.57 -7.81 -31.89
N GLY A 174 14.25 -6.95 -32.87
CA GLY A 174 14.72 -7.08 -34.25
C GLY A 174 15.84 -6.13 -34.69
N GLY A 175 16.23 -5.17 -33.84
CA GLY A 175 17.25 -4.15 -34.14
C GLY A 175 18.70 -4.62 -33.97
N SER A 176 19.66 -3.69 -34.11
CA SER A 176 21.11 -3.95 -34.06
C SER A 176 21.65 -4.40 -32.69
N ALA A 177 20.90 -4.15 -31.62
CA ALA A 177 21.15 -4.66 -30.26
C ALA A 177 20.02 -5.60 -29.78
N GLY A 178 19.27 -6.19 -30.72
CA GLY A 178 18.16 -7.09 -30.43
C GLY A 178 18.58 -8.55 -30.25
N LEU A 179 17.66 -9.37 -29.74
CA LEU A 179 17.80 -10.82 -29.58
C LEU A 179 18.16 -11.57 -30.89
N LEU A 180 17.81 -11.01 -32.05
CA LEU A 180 17.82 -11.73 -33.32
C LEU A 180 19.12 -11.55 -34.13
N PRO A 181 19.78 -12.64 -34.58
CA PRO A 181 20.91 -12.58 -35.52
C PRO A 181 20.60 -11.79 -36.80
N SER A 182 21.66 -11.38 -37.50
CA SER A 182 21.59 -10.60 -38.74
C SER A 182 20.52 -11.13 -39.71
N SER A 183 19.73 -10.24 -40.28
CA SER A 183 18.73 -10.56 -41.31
C SER A 183 19.33 -11.18 -42.59
N SER A 184 20.65 -11.10 -42.78
CA SER A 184 21.35 -11.80 -43.86
C SER A 184 21.59 -13.30 -43.58
N SER A 185 21.73 -13.73 -42.32
CA SER A 185 22.07 -15.11 -41.97
C SER A 185 20.88 -16.06 -42.09
N GLN A 186 21.15 -17.34 -42.33
CA GLN A 186 20.10 -18.37 -42.44
C GLN A 186 19.30 -18.50 -41.13
N GLU A 187 20.00 -18.48 -39.99
CA GLU A 187 19.40 -18.51 -38.66
C GLU A 187 18.55 -17.26 -38.38
N GLY A 188 19.07 -16.06 -38.70
CA GLY A 188 18.35 -14.81 -38.52
C GLY A 188 17.07 -14.74 -39.37
N LYS A 189 17.05 -15.38 -40.54
CA LYS A 189 15.84 -15.57 -41.36
C LYS A 189 14.87 -16.57 -40.71
N ARG A 190 15.33 -17.78 -40.38
CA ARG A 190 14.53 -18.84 -39.72
C ARG A 190 13.82 -18.34 -38.46
N LEU A 191 14.53 -17.61 -37.59
CA LEU A 191 13.97 -17.05 -36.37
C LEU A 191 12.96 -15.93 -36.64
N ARG A 192 13.24 -15.03 -37.59
CA ARG A 192 12.31 -13.97 -38.01
C ARG A 192 11.07 -14.51 -38.73
N GLU A 193 11.13 -15.73 -39.28
CA GLU A 193 9.98 -16.46 -39.83
C GLU A 193 9.16 -17.15 -38.74
N LYS A 194 9.77 -17.95 -37.84
CA LYS A 194 9.04 -18.58 -36.72
C LYS A 194 8.33 -17.52 -35.88
N LEU A 195 9.00 -16.44 -35.49
CA LEU A 195 8.41 -15.33 -34.73
C LEU A 195 7.33 -14.53 -35.49
N ALA A 196 7.34 -14.52 -36.83
CA ALA A 196 6.26 -13.94 -37.62
C ALA A 196 5.02 -14.85 -37.69
N GLY A 197 5.22 -16.17 -37.62
CA GLY A 197 4.16 -17.17 -37.42
C GLY A 197 3.49 -17.02 -36.04
N LEU A 198 4.30 -16.89 -34.98
CA LEU A 198 3.82 -16.62 -33.62
C LEU A 198 3.17 -15.24 -33.45
N GLY A 199 3.37 -14.33 -34.40
CA GLY A 199 2.83 -12.96 -34.37
C GLY A 199 3.62 -11.96 -33.51
N VAL A 200 4.72 -12.40 -32.88
CA VAL A 200 5.69 -11.54 -32.17
C VAL A 200 6.31 -10.52 -33.13
N LEU A 201 6.61 -10.95 -34.36
CA LEU A 201 6.92 -10.05 -35.47
C LEU A 201 5.69 -9.87 -36.37
N ARG A 202 5.43 -8.63 -36.81
CA ARG A 202 4.36 -8.36 -37.77
C ARG A 202 4.77 -8.86 -39.15
N ALA A 203 4.04 -9.84 -39.68
CA ALA A 203 4.38 -10.56 -40.91
C ALA A 203 4.80 -9.66 -42.10
N ALA A 204 4.11 -8.53 -42.31
CA ALA A 204 4.36 -7.62 -43.43
C ALA A 204 5.57 -6.68 -43.23
N THR A 205 5.79 -6.13 -42.03
CA THR A 205 6.89 -5.16 -41.78
C THR A 205 8.12 -5.79 -41.16
N LYS A 206 8.02 -7.05 -40.69
CA LYS A 206 9.02 -7.77 -39.87
C LYS A 206 9.48 -7.00 -38.62
N GLN A 207 8.74 -5.97 -38.21
CA GLN A 207 8.95 -5.23 -36.98
C GLN A 207 8.28 -5.94 -35.80
N ASP A 208 8.86 -5.75 -34.62
CA ASP A 208 8.31 -6.13 -33.33
C ASP A 208 6.84 -5.65 -33.19
N HIS A 209 5.95 -6.56 -32.80
CA HIS A 209 4.53 -6.29 -32.64
C HIS A 209 4.23 -5.38 -31.45
N PHE A 210 4.97 -5.54 -30.35
CA PHE A 210 4.81 -4.82 -29.10
C PHE A 210 5.64 -3.53 -29.01
N ARG A 211 6.50 -3.24 -30.00
CA ARG A 211 7.31 -2.00 -30.10
C ARG A 211 6.63 -0.76 -29.49
N GLY A 212 7.23 -0.22 -28.44
CA GLY A 212 6.73 0.89 -27.64
C GLY A 212 5.75 0.48 -26.52
N CYS A 213 5.85 -0.73 -25.97
CA CYS A 213 5.01 -1.23 -24.89
C CYS A 213 5.81 -1.86 -23.74
N VAL A 214 5.30 -1.74 -22.51
CA VAL A 214 5.57 -2.71 -21.45
C VAL A 214 4.80 -3.99 -21.79
N VAL A 215 5.43 -5.15 -21.62
CA VAL A 215 4.99 -6.48 -22.09
C VAL A 215 4.93 -7.44 -20.89
N MET A 216 3.97 -8.35 -20.91
CA MET A 216 3.77 -9.36 -19.85
C MET A 216 3.45 -10.74 -20.45
N PRO A 217 4.06 -11.84 -19.95
CA PRO A 217 3.58 -13.20 -20.21
C PRO A 217 2.29 -13.53 -19.47
N VAL A 218 1.37 -14.20 -20.17
CA VAL A 218 0.23 -14.89 -19.59
C VAL A 218 0.47 -16.39 -19.76
N ILE A 219 0.32 -17.13 -18.67
CA ILE A 219 0.72 -18.54 -18.56
C ILE A 219 -0.54 -19.41 -18.44
N GLY A 220 -0.48 -20.65 -18.93
CA GLY A 220 -1.54 -21.64 -18.69
C GLY A 220 -1.44 -22.21 -17.28
N TRP A 221 -2.55 -22.17 -16.55
CA TRP A 221 -2.63 -22.54 -15.13
C TRP A 221 -2.24 -24.01 -14.89
N ALA A 222 -1.58 -24.28 -13.77
CA ALA A 222 -0.72 -25.46 -13.59
C ALA A 222 -1.49 -26.80 -13.61
N GLU A 223 -2.72 -26.81 -13.12
CA GLU A 223 -3.57 -28.01 -13.08
C GLU A 223 -4.56 -28.11 -14.26
N SER A 224 -4.47 -27.22 -15.27
CA SER A 224 -5.42 -27.14 -16.41
C SER A 224 -5.75 -28.51 -17.00
N ALA A 225 -7.03 -28.74 -17.32
CA ALA A 225 -7.49 -29.95 -18.00
C ALA A 225 -6.75 -30.21 -19.33
N SER A 226 -6.27 -29.16 -20.00
CA SER A 226 -5.39 -29.29 -21.16
C SER A 226 -3.92 -29.32 -20.73
N VAL A 227 -3.34 -30.52 -20.72
CA VAL A 227 -1.92 -30.74 -20.39
C VAL A 227 -0.98 -29.88 -21.25
N ALA A 228 -1.36 -29.58 -22.50
CA ALA A 228 -0.58 -28.75 -23.42
C ALA A 228 -0.51 -27.25 -23.04
N GLN A 229 -1.35 -26.77 -22.11
CA GLN A 229 -1.33 -25.39 -21.61
C GLN A 229 -0.47 -25.20 -20.35
N ARG A 230 -0.34 -26.23 -19.50
CA ARG A 230 0.20 -26.14 -18.13
C ARG A 230 1.61 -25.54 -18.11
N GLY A 231 1.80 -24.43 -17.39
CA GLY A 231 3.08 -23.75 -17.23
C GLY A 231 3.68 -23.16 -18.52
N ARG A 232 2.95 -23.21 -19.65
CA ARG A 232 3.41 -22.72 -20.96
C ARG A 232 2.88 -21.30 -21.22
N VAL A 233 3.57 -20.55 -22.08
CA VAL A 233 3.16 -19.20 -22.49
C VAL A 233 1.94 -19.32 -23.40
N MET A 234 0.80 -18.86 -22.90
CA MET A 234 -0.50 -18.96 -23.58
C MET A 234 -0.86 -17.68 -24.34
N GLN A 235 -0.35 -16.52 -23.88
CA GLN A 235 -0.56 -15.22 -24.50
C GLN A 235 0.56 -14.25 -24.07
N LEU A 236 0.84 -13.19 -24.85
CA LEU A 236 1.61 -12.03 -24.40
C LEU A 236 0.71 -10.81 -24.43
N TYR A 237 0.65 -10.08 -23.32
CA TYR A 237 0.03 -8.76 -23.22
C TYR A 237 1.06 -7.65 -23.46
N GLY A 238 0.62 -6.48 -23.92
CA GLY A 238 1.44 -5.27 -23.78
C GLY A 238 0.69 -3.94 -23.82
N ARG A 239 0.99 -3.04 -22.87
CA ARG A 239 0.46 -1.66 -22.81
C ARG A 239 1.44 -0.67 -23.42
N ARG A 240 0.95 0.18 -24.32
CA ARG A 240 1.75 1.29 -24.89
C ARG A 240 2.25 2.24 -23.81
N VAL A 241 3.53 2.57 -23.85
CA VAL A 241 4.12 3.55 -22.91
C VAL A 241 3.85 5.00 -23.31
N GLN A 242 3.64 5.25 -24.60
CA GLN A 242 3.36 6.59 -25.12
C GLN A 242 2.07 7.16 -24.50
N PRO A 243 2.03 8.45 -24.12
CA PRO A 243 0.82 9.10 -23.62
C PRO A 243 -0.35 8.93 -24.59
N ASP A 244 -1.55 8.72 -24.05
CA ASP A 244 -2.73 8.35 -24.84
C ASP A 244 -3.08 9.37 -25.95
N HIS A 245 -2.75 10.66 -25.77
CA HIS A 245 -2.91 11.70 -26.79
C HIS A 245 -1.96 11.57 -28.00
N LYS A 246 -0.85 10.82 -27.87
CA LYS A 246 0.07 10.47 -28.97
C LYS A 246 -0.28 9.14 -29.65
N ILE A 247 -1.14 8.33 -29.02
CA ILE A 247 -1.67 7.11 -29.64
C ILE A 247 -2.71 7.51 -30.68
N LEU A 248 -2.41 7.25 -31.97
CA LEU A 248 -3.29 7.57 -33.10
C LEU A 248 -4.73 7.06 -32.85
N LYS A 249 -5.71 7.98 -32.83
CA LYS A 249 -7.14 7.69 -32.53
C LYS A 249 -7.64 6.45 -33.28
N GLY A 250 -8.27 5.53 -32.54
CA GLY A 250 -8.71 4.22 -33.07
C GLY A 250 -7.62 3.14 -33.14
N SER A 251 -6.39 3.42 -32.68
CA SER A 251 -5.36 2.39 -32.47
C SER A 251 -5.43 1.89 -31.02
N PRO A 252 -5.30 0.57 -30.78
CA PRO A 252 -5.47 0.03 -29.44
C PRO A 252 -4.30 0.40 -28.51
N LYS A 253 -4.62 0.78 -27.27
CA LYS A 253 -3.64 1.08 -26.20
C LYS A 253 -3.04 -0.20 -25.60
N HIS A 254 -3.85 -1.26 -25.53
CA HIS A 254 -3.50 -2.62 -25.08
C HIS A 254 -3.30 -3.50 -26.32
N LEU A 255 -2.29 -4.35 -26.32
CA LEU A 255 -1.99 -5.32 -27.37
C LEU A 255 -1.98 -6.72 -26.78
N TYR A 256 -2.31 -7.70 -27.63
CA TYR A 256 -2.11 -9.12 -27.42
C TYR A 256 -1.45 -9.71 -28.66
N LEU A 257 -0.78 -10.87 -28.56
CA LEU A 257 -0.43 -11.62 -29.76
C LEU A 257 -1.71 -11.95 -30.55
N PRO A 258 -1.66 -11.95 -31.90
CA PRO A 258 -2.81 -12.22 -32.74
C PRO A 258 -3.08 -13.74 -32.86
N SER A 259 -3.31 -14.34 -31.69
CA SER A 259 -3.75 -15.71 -31.40
C SER A 259 -4.95 -15.61 -30.43
N PRO A 260 -5.74 -16.68 -30.17
CA PRO A 260 -6.82 -16.64 -29.19
C PRO A 260 -6.37 -16.17 -27.80
N LEU A 261 -7.28 -15.54 -27.06
CA LEU A 261 -7.07 -15.14 -25.67
C LEU A 261 -7.24 -16.39 -24.78
N ALA A 262 -6.20 -16.72 -24.02
CA ALA A 262 -6.07 -17.98 -23.29
C ALA A 262 -5.02 -17.87 -22.18
N GLY A 263 -5.04 -18.81 -21.23
CA GLY A 263 -4.30 -18.75 -19.97
C GLY A 263 -4.98 -17.84 -18.93
N VAL A 264 -4.41 -17.83 -17.73
CA VAL A 264 -4.89 -17.06 -16.57
C VAL A 264 -3.69 -16.34 -15.95
N TRP A 265 -3.84 -15.05 -15.65
CA TRP A 265 -2.82 -14.27 -14.94
C TRP A 265 -3.02 -14.37 -13.42
N ASN A 266 -1.92 -14.48 -12.66
CA ASN A 266 -1.92 -14.66 -11.20
C ASN A 266 -2.79 -15.83 -10.70
N GLU A 267 -2.45 -17.07 -11.11
CA GLU A 267 -3.11 -18.28 -10.59
C GLU A 267 -2.99 -18.40 -9.05
N GLU A 268 -1.91 -17.90 -8.47
CA GLU A 268 -1.66 -17.97 -7.02
C GLU A 268 -2.76 -17.28 -6.21
N ALA A 269 -3.39 -16.21 -6.73
CA ALA A 269 -4.56 -15.59 -6.13
C ALA A 269 -5.77 -16.54 -6.01
N LEU A 270 -6.00 -17.37 -7.02
CA LEU A 270 -7.10 -18.35 -7.03
C LEU A 270 -6.81 -19.51 -6.06
N LYS A 271 -5.53 -19.85 -5.88
CA LYS A 271 -5.07 -20.88 -4.93
C LYS A 271 -5.09 -20.41 -3.47
N ALA A 272 -4.83 -19.11 -3.24
CA ALA A 272 -4.73 -18.52 -1.92
C ALA A 272 -6.08 -18.06 -1.33
N SER A 273 -7.09 -17.76 -2.15
CA SER A 273 -8.36 -17.20 -1.67
C SER A 273 -9.59 -17.74 -2.39
N SER A 274 -10.65 -18.01 -1.63
CA SER A 274 -11.99 -18.29 -2.18
C SER A 274 -12.79 -17.01 -2.53
N ASP A 275 -12.20 -15.83 -2.30
CA ASP A 275 -12.73 -14.51 -2.66
C ASP A 275 -11.71 -13.74 -3.49
N LEU A 276 -12.09 -13.34 -4.71
CA LEU A 276 -11.16 -12.95 -5.76
C LEU A 276 -11.58 -11.66 -6.46
N ILE A 277 -10.65 -10.73 -6.65
CA ILE A 277 -10.88 -9.51 -7.43
C ILE A 277 -10.63 -9.82 -8.92
N LEU A 278 -11.56 -9.46 -9.79
CA LEU A 278 -11.47 -9.69 -11.25
C LEU A 278 -11.52 -8.34 -11.99
N CYS A 279 -10.36 -7.86 -12.42
CA CYS A 279 -10.23 -6.59 -13.14
C CYS A 279 -10.51 -6.71 -14.64
N GLU A 280 -10.75 -5.58 -15.31
CA GLU A 280 -10.88 -5.55 -16.78
C GLU A 280 -9.52 -5.73 -17.49
N SER A 281 -8.43 -5.17 -16.93
CA SER A 281 -7.11 -5.20 -17.58
C SER A 281 -5.96 -5.52 -16.62
N LEU A 282 -4.86 -6.03 -17.17
CA LEU A 282 -3.63 -6.31 -16.41
C LEU A 282 -3.07 -5.07 -15.69
N ILE A 283 -3.29 -3.84 -16.19
CA ILE A 283 -2.83 -2.63 -15.49
C ILE A 283 -3.57 -2.47 -14.16
N ASP A 284 -4.88 -2.70 -14.18
CA ASP A 284 -5.79 -2.55 -13.05
C ASP A 284 -5.55 -3.65 -12.01
N ALA A 285 -5.42 -4.91 -12.47
CA ALA A 285 -5.06 -6.01 -11.59
C ALA A 285 -3.66 -5.85 -10.97
N MET A 286 -2.67 -5.38 -11.73
CA MET A 286 -1.37 -5.01 -11.16
C MET A 286 -1.46 -3.82 -10.19
N THR A 287 -2.41 -2.91 -10.37
CA THR A 287 -2.62 -1.77 -9.44
C THR A 287 -3.14 -2.29 -8.10
N PHE A 288 -4.19 -3.12 -8.10
CA PHE A 288 -4.67 -3.82 -6.88
C PHE A 288 -3.55 -4.64 -6.23
N TRP A 289 -2.79 -5.40 -7.03
CA TRP A 289 -1.68 -6.23 -6.53
C TRP A 289 -0.61 -5.37 -5.85
N CYS A 290 -0.18 -4.27 -6.46
CA CYS A 290 0.78 -3.32 -5.87
C CYS A 290 0.23 -2.60 -4.62
N ALA A 291 -1.08 -2.38 -4.56
CA ALA A 291 -1.78 -1.81 -3.41
C ALA A 291 -2.14 -2.85 -2.32
N GLY A 292 -1.44 -3.99 -2.27
CA GLY A 292 -1.57 -5.02 -1.23
C GLY A 292 -2.58 -6.13 -1.52
N PHE A 293 -3.55 -5.92 -2.41
CA PHE A 293 -4.59 -6.89 -2.74
C PHE A 293 -4.06 -8.00 -3.66
N ARG A 294 -3.31 -8.95 -3.10
CA ARG A 294 -2.68 -10.06 -3.83
C ARG A 294 -3.71 -11.07 -4.39
N ASN A 295 -4.94 -11.11 -3.88
CA ASN A 295 -6.06 -11.97 -4.33
C ASN A 295 -6.76 -11.43 -5.60
N VAL A 296 -5.99 -11.00 -6.60
CA VAL A 296 -6.49 -10.36 -7.83
C VAL A 296 -6.08 -11.09 -9.11
N THR A 297 -7.01 -11.20 -10.05
CA THR A 297 -6.78 -11.61 -11.44
C THR A 297 -7.45 -10.61 -12.41
N THR A 298 -7.43 -10.91 -13.70
CA THR A 298 -7.94 -10.02 -14.75
C THR A 298 -8.53 -10.78 -15.92
N ALA A 299 -9.55 -10.21 -16.54
CA ALA A 299 -9.94 -10.55 -17.90
C ALA A 299 -9.02 -9.85 -18.92
N TYR A 300 -9.33 -10.02 -20.21
CA TYR A 300 -8.59 -9.41 -21.32
C TYR A 300 -9.37 -8.26 -21.99
N GLY A 301 -9.94 -7.36 -21.18
CA GLY A 301 -10.93 -6.34 -21.57
C GLY A 301 -12.37 -6.77 -21.23
N ALA A 302 -13.36 -5.87 -21.35
CA ALA A 302 -14.75 -6.07 -20.93
C ALA A 302 -15.44 -7.31 -21.53
N ASN A 303 -14.98 -7.80 -22.68
CA ASN A 303 -15.47 -9.01 -23.36
C ASN A 303 -14.37 -10.09 -23.45
N GLY A 304 -13.42 -10.06 -22.52
CA GLY A 304 -12.19 -10.86 -22.51
C GLY A 304 -12.10 -11.86 -21.35
N PHE A 305 -13.20 -12.11 -20.64
CA PHE A 305 -13.34 -13.30 -19.79
C PHE A 305 -13.39 -14.55 -20.69
N THR A 306 -12.92 -15.70 -20.19
CA THR A 306 -12.76 -16.90 -21.02
C THR A 306 -13.03 -18.18 -20.23
N ALA A 307 -13.29 -19.27 -20.95
CA ALA A 307 -13.44 -20.60 -20.35
C ALA A 307 -12.21 -21.05 -19.53
N ASP A 308 -10.99 -20.60 -19.88
CA ASP A 308 -9.78 -20.88 -19.10
C ASP A 308 -9.86 -20.25 -17.69
N HIS A 309 -10.44 -19.04 -17.57
CA HIS A 309 -10.69 -18.40 -16.27
C HIS A 309 -11.77 -19.14 -15.49
N LEU A 310 -12.94 -19.38 -16.10
CA LEU A 310 -14.06 -20.03 -15.41
C LEU A 310 -13.68 -21.43 -14.89
N ALA A 311 -12.95 -22.21 -15.69
CA ALA A 311 -12.45 -23.51 -15.29
C ALA A 311 -11.44 -23.43 -14.14
N ALA A 312 -10.56 -22.42 -14.11
CA ALA A 312 -9.61 -22.22 -13.00
C ALA A 312 -10.32 -21.79 -11.71
N LEU A 313 -11.33 -20.91 -11.79
CA LEU A 313 -12.15 -20.48 -10.65
C LEU A 313 -12.90 -21.67 -10.03
N GLN A 314 -13.54 -22.48 -10.86
CA GLN A 314 -14.24 -23.70 -10.43
C GLN A 314 -13.28 -24.75 -9.85
N TYR A 315 -12.11 -24.94 -10.46
CA TYR A 315 -11.14 -25.94 -10.00
C TYR A 315 -10.52 -25.59 -8.64
N HIS A 316 -10.14 -24.33 -8.42
CA HIS A 316 -9.57 -23.86 -7.15
C HIS A 316 -10.65 -23.55 -6.08
N GLY A 317 -11.93 -23.68 -6.41
CA GLY A 317 -13.04 -23.55 -5.46
C GLY A 317 -13.34 -22.11 -5.03
N VAL A 318 -13.14 -21.15 -5.94
CA VAL A 318 -13.48 -19.74 -5.71
C VAL A 318 -15.00 -19.60 -5.57
N LYS A 319 -15.44 -18.96 -4.47
CA LYS A 319 -16.86 -18.82 -4.09
C LYS A 319 -17.42 -17.44 -4.39
N ARG A 320 -16.57 -16.41 -4.34
CA ARG A 320 -16.95 -15.01 -4.58
C ARG A 320 -15.96 -14.32 -5.51
N VAL A 321 -16.49 -13.49 -6.40
CA VAL A 321 -15.72 -12.68 -7.35
C VAL A 321 -16.20 -11.23 -7.32
N GLN A 322 -15.28 -10.32 -6.97
CA GLN A 322 -15.48 -8.89 -7.01
C GLN A 322 -15.02 -8.33 -8.37
N ILE A 323 -15.97 -8.08 -9.26
CA ILE A 323 -15.73 -7.62 -10.63
C ILE A 323 -15.38 -6.12 -10.61
N ALA A 324 -14.11 -5.82 -10.88
CA ALA A 324 -13.49 -4.50 -10.87
C ALA A 324 -13.20 -4.01 -12.30
N TYR A 325 -14.26 -3.93 -13.10
CA TYR A 325 -14.21 -3.39 -14.47
C TYR A 325 -14.40 -1.86 -14.48
N ASP A 326 -13.97 -1.22 -15.57
CA ASP A 326 -14.03 0.23 -15.78
C ASP A 326 -15.46 0.77 -15.59
N ARG A 327 -15.60 1.98 -15.05
CA ARG A 327 -16.90 2.62 -14.83
C ARG A 327 -17.39 3.37 -16.08
N ASP A 328 -17.49 2.64 -17.18
CA ASP A 328 -18.12 3.08 -18.43
C ASP A 328 -19.18 2.06 -18.91
N GLU A 329 -19.86 2.33 -20.03
CA GLU A 329 -20.88 1.41 -20.55
C GLU A 329 -20.33 0.03 -20.98
N ALA A 330 -19.07 -0.04 -21.43
CA ALA A 330 -18.46 -1.28 -21.88
C ALA A 330 -18.10 -2.16 -20.67
N GLY A 331 -17.43 -1.59 -19.66
CA GLY A 331 -17.14 -2.27 -18.40
C GLY A 331 -18.39 -2.68 -17.63
N ASP A 332 -19.45 -1.86 -17.63
CA ASP A 332 -20.76 -2.22 -17.04
C ASP A 332 -21.43 -3.40 -17.75
N ARG A 333 -21.48 -3.39 -19.09
CA ARG A 333 -22.03 -4.53 -19.86
C ARG A 333 -21.18 -5.80 -19.74
N GLY A 334 -19.86 -5.64 -19.72
CA GLY A 334 -18.91 -6.75 -19.55
C GLY A 334 -19.10 -7.45 -18.20
N ALA A 335 -19.12 -6.68 -17.12
CA ALA A 335 -19.37 -7.21 -15.77
C ALA A 335 -20.74 -7.89 -15.65
N ALA A 336 -21.77 -7.39 -16.35
CA ALA A 336 -23.09 -8.04 -16.37
C ALA A 336 -23.08 -9.41 -17.08
N SER A 337 -22.31 -9.57 -18.16
CA SER A 337 -22.11 -10.89 -18.81
C SER A 337 -21.36 -11.84 -17.88
N VAL A 338 -20.22 -11.40 -17.35
CA VAL A 338 -19.37 -12.22 -16.50
C VAL A 338 -20.08 -12.60 -15.19
N ALA A 339 -20.88 -11.70 -14.62
CA ALA A 339 -21.71 -12.04 -13.47
C ALA A 339 -22.72 -13.16 -13.79
N ALA A 340 -23.36 -13.15 -14.95
CA ALA A 340 -24.27 -14.22 -15.35
C ALA A 340 -23.54 -15.57 -15.49
N GLU A 341 -22.37 -15.59 -16.13
CA GLU A 341 -21.54 -16.80 -16.29
C GLU A 341 -21.06 -17.35 -14.93
N LEU A 342 -20.68 -16.46 -13.99
CA LEU A 342 -20.27 -16.84 -12.63
C LEU A 342 -21.43 -17.38 -11.80
N LEU A 343 -22.61 -16.74 -11.86
CA LEU A 343 -23.80 -17.17 -11.12
C LEU A 343 -24.34 -18.51 -11.63
N GLU A 344 -24.29 -18.76 -12.94
CA GLU A 344 -24.61 -20.08 -13.53
C GLU A 344 -23.61 -21.16 -13.07
N ALA A 345 -22.34 -20.79 -12.88
CA ALA A 345 -21.32 -21.65 -12.29
C ALA A 345 -21.40 -21.81 -10.74
N GLY A 346 -22.36 -21.13 -10.08
CA GLY A 346 -22.53 -21.19 -8.62
C GLY A 346 -21.59 -20.29 -7.81
N ILE A 347 -20.96 -19.29 -8.44
CA ILE A 347 -20.01 -18.35 -7.85
C ILE A 347 -20.70 -16.99 -7.65
N GLU A 348 -20.58 -16.40 -6.46
CA GLU A 348 -21.16 -15.08 -6.16
C GLU A 348 -20.46 -13.96 -6.95
N ALA A 349 -21.22 -13.19 -7.73
CA ALA A 349 -20.73 -12.02 -8.44
C ALA A 349 -21.08 -10.70 -7.70
N TRP A 350 -20.08 -9.83 -7.52
CA TRP A 350 -20.22 -8.53 -6.86
C TRP A 350 -19.56 -7.43 -7.72
N ARG A 351 -20.27 -6.34 -8.04
CA ARG A 351 -19.72 -5.22 -8.85
C ARG A 351 -19.06 -4.16 -7.98
N VAL A 352 -17.76 -3.97 -8.16
CA VAL A 352 -17.02 -2.80 -7.65
C VAL A 352 -17.45 -1.55 -8.43
N ARG A 353 -17.71 -0.42 -7.76
CA ARG A 353 -18.14 0.83 -8.41
C ARG A 353 -17.17 1.98 -8.17
N PHE A 354 -16.19 2.11 -9.05
CA PHE A 354 -15.38 3.32 -9.17
C PHE A 354 -16.24 4.54 -9.55
N PRO A 355 -15.75 5.78 -9.35
CA PRO A 355 -16.41 6.99 -9.86
C PRO A 355 -16.61 6.94 -11.38
N PRO A 356 -17.67 7.56 -11.94
CA PRO A 356 -17.98 7.52 -13.38
C PRO A 356 -16.80 7.94 -14.27
N GLY A 357 -16.47 7.11 -15.25
CA GLY A 357 -15.39 7.37 -16.20
C GLY A 357 -13.97 7.09 -15.71
N LEU A 358 -13.78 6.44 -14.56
CA LEU A 358 -12.48 5.97 -14.09
C LEU A 358 -12.30 4.44 -14.26
N ASP A 359 -11.06 4.06 -14.59
CA ASP A 359 -10.50 2.71 -14.41
C ASP A 359 -9.87 2.59 -13.01
N ALA A 360 -9.44 1.39 -12.61
CA ALA A 360 -8.88 1.19 -11.26
C ALA A 360 -7.53 1.90 -11.12
N ASN A 361 -6.72 1.92 -12.19
CA ASN A 361 -5.42 2.60 -12.19
C ASN A 361 -5.54 4.12 -11.99
N ALA A 362 -6.46 4.79 -12.69
CA ALA A 362 -6.71 6.23 -12.51
C ALA A 362 -7.37 6.54 -11.18
N TYR A 363 -8.31 5.71 -10.70
CA TYR A 363 -8.91 5.90 -9.38
C TYR A 363 -7.86 5.79 -8.25
N ALA A 364 -6.95 4.82 -8.33
CA ALA A 364 -5.81 4.69 -7.41
C ALA A 364 -4.84 5.89 -7.51
N LEU A 365 -4.45 6.30 -8.72
CA LEU A 365 -3.51 7.41 -8.96
C LEU A 365 -4.08 8.79 -8.56
N ASN A 366 -5.40 8.97 -8.60
CA ASN A 366 -6.07 10.17 -8.15
C ASN A 366 -6.27 10.21 -6.61
N SER A 367 -5.86 9.17 -5.88
CA SER A 367 -6.00 9.06 -4.43
C SER A 367 -4.69 9.32 -3.69
N GLY A 368 -4.77 9.80 -2.45
CA GLY A 368 -3.60 9.93 -1.56
C GLY A 368 -3.11 8.60 -0.97
N SER A 369 -3.89 7.53 -1.09
CA SER A 369 -3.53 6.17 -0.66
C SER A 369 -4.27 5.15 -1.54
N PRO A 370 -3.59 4.56 -2.55
CA PRO A 370 -4.16 3.54 -3.43
C PRO A 370 -4.81 2.37 -2.68
N GLU A 371 -4.17 1.90 -1.61
CA GLU A 371 -4.65 0.81 -0.75
C GLU A 371 -6.00 1.16 -0.11
N SER A 372 -6.09 2.31 0.59
CA SER A 372 -7.34 2.73 1.23
C SER A 372 -8.45 3.04 0.23
N ALA A 373 -8.13 3.65 -0.92
CA ALA A 373 -9.10 3.99 -1.94
C ALA A 373 -9.70 2.74 -2.62
N LEU A 374 -8.84 1.79 -2.99
CA LEU A 374 -9.25 0.53 -3.61
C LEU A 374 -9.98 -0.37 -2.60
N GLY A 375 -9.51 -0.47 -1.36
CA GLY A 375 -10.19 -1.20 -0.29
C GLY A 375 -11.62 -0.72 -0.07
N LEU A 376 -11.83 0.59 0.06
CA LEU A 376 -13.16 1.18 0.18
C LEU A 376 -14.07 0.85 -1.01
N ALA A 377 -13.53 0.78 -2.23
CA ALA A 377 -14.29 0.41 -3.42
C ALA A 377 -14.68 -1.09 -3.45
N LEU A 378 -13.87 -1.97 -2.86
CA LEU A 378 -14.19 -3.39 -2.66
C LEU A 378 -15.26 -3.57 -1.56
N GLU A 379 -15.14 -2.87 -0.45
CA GLU A 379 -16.14 -2.86 0.65
C GLU A 379 -17.50 -2.35 0.15
N GLN A 380 -17.52 -1.33 -0.70
CA GLN A 380 -18.73 -0.79 -1.32
C GLN A 380 -19.20 -1.57 -2.58
N SER A 381 -18.64 -2.75 -2.85
CA SER A 381 -19.08 -3.59 -3.97
C SER A 381 -20.53 -4.06 -3.79
N GLN A 382 -21.25 -4.18 -4.92
CA GLN A 382 -22.69 -4.45 -4.91
C GLN A 382 -23.00 -5.83 -5.47
N TRP A 383 -23.69 -6.65 -4.68
CA TRP A 383 -24.11 -7.99 -5.12
C TRP A 383 -24.93 -7.94 -6.41
N MET A 384 -24.57 -8.79 -7.37
CA MET A 384 -25.26 -8.92 -8.65
C MET A 384 -26.22 -10.10 -8.55
N ALA A 385 -27.48 -9.82 -8.25
CA ALA A 385 -28.52 -10.85 -8.12
C ALA A 385 -28.85 -11.50 -9.49
N ALA A 386 -29.04 -12.81 -9.51
CA ALA A 386 -29.49 -13.52 -10.69
C ALA A 386 -30.95 -13.15 -11.06
N PRO A 387 -31.29 -13.00 -12.36
CA PRO A 387 -32.67 -12.84 -12.79
C PRO A 387 -33.44 -14.15 -12.57
N ALA A 388 -34.51 -14.11 -11.76
CA ALA A 388 -35.29 -15.29 -11.45
C ALA A 388 -36.00 -15.87 -12.69
N HIS A 389 -35.69 -17.12 -13.04
CA HIS A 389 -36.38 -17.83 -14.11
C HIS A 389 -37.86 -18.10 -13.75
N PRO A 390 -38.83 -17.76 -14.61
CA PRO A 390 -40.24 -17.94 -14.32
C PRO A 390 -40.68 -19.41 -14.53
N CYS A 391 -40.62 -20.22 -13.48
CA CYS A 391 -41.27 -21.53 -13.44
C CYS A 391 -42.64 -21.41 -12.76
N ALA A 392 -43.69 -21.91 -13.39
CA ALA A 392 -45.07 -21.69 -12.97
C ALA A 392 -45.67 -22.88 -12.23
N SER A 393 -46.26 -22.63 -11.06
CA SER A 393 -47.35 -23.43 -10.49
C SER A 393 -48.58 -22.53 -10.28
N ARG A 394 -49.77 -23.11 -10.32
CA ARG A 394 -51.04 -22.37 -10.44
C ARG A 394 -51.91 -22.51 -9.19
N HIS A 395 -52.76 -21.49 -9.02
CA HIS A 395 -54.09 -21.41 -8.38
C HIS A 395 -54.16 -20.57 -7.09
N SER A 396 -55.21 -19.76 -6.86
CA SER A 396 -56.15 -19.16 -7.83
C SER A 396 -56.84 -17.90 -7.25
N SER A 397 -56.59 -16.75 -7.86
CA SER A 397 -57.56 -15.70 -8.23
C SER A 397 -58.91 -15.56 -7.48
N ILE A 398 -59.17 -14.37 -6.92
CA ILE A 398 -60.49 -13.70 -6.99
C ILE A 398 -60.32 -12.25 -7.50
N LEU A 399 -61.31 -11.84 -8.27
CA LEU A 399 -61.61 -10.59 -8.99
C LEU A 399 -61.60 -9.31 -8.10
N ASP A 400 -61.67 -8.07 -8.62
CA ASP A 400 -61.94 -7.59 -9.99
C ASP A 400 -61.27 -6.23 -10.32
N SER A 401 -61.49 -5.80 -11.56
CA SER A 401 -61.08 -4.58 -12.27
C SER A 401 -61.89 -3.30 -11.98
N ARG A 402 -61.28 -2.14 -12.26
CA ARG A 402 -61.80 -1.06 -13.15
C ARG A 402 -60.77 0.09 -13.31
N SER A 403 -60.99 1.01 -14.27
CA SER A 403 -59.88 1.75 -14.90
C SER A 403 -60.19 3.19 -15.37
N GLY A 404 -59.34 4.14 -14.94
CA GLY A 404 -59.06 5.46 -15.58
C GLY A 404 -60.14 6.55 -15.46
N PRO A 405 -59.91 7.78 -16.00
CA PRO A 405 -58.70 8.29 -16.66
C PRO A 405 -58.06 9.53 -15.96
N GLY A 406 -57.06 10.17 -16.59
CA GLY A 406 -56.43 11.45 -16.14
C GLY A 406 -57.26 12.72 -16.47
N PRO A 407 -56.69 13.95 -16.33
CA PRO A 407 -55.43 14.37 -16.97
C PRO A 407 -54.47 15.20 -16.08
N GLY A 408 -53.40 15.77 -16.67
CA GLY A 408 -52.42 16.65 -16.00
C GLY A 408 -52.32 18.07 -16.58
N VAL A 409 -51.50 18.93 -15.97
CA VAL A 409 -51.27 20.36 -16.31
C VAL A 409 -49.77 20.69 -16.19
N VAL A 410 -49.30 21.79 -16.81
CA VAL A 410 -47.86 22.16 -16.98
C VAL A 410 -47.63 23.66 -16.70
N PHE A 411 -46.40 24.04 -16.32
CA PHE A 411 -45.89 25.41 -16.07
C PHE A 411 -46.44 26.07 -14.77
N SER A 412 -45.85 27.14 -14.19
CA SER A 412 -44.83 28.10 -14.66
C SER A 412 -43.80 28.49 -13.58
N HIS A 413 -42.73 29.18 -13.99
CA HIS A 413 -41.88 30.01 -13.12
C HIS A 413 -42.54 31.38 -12.88
N GLU A 414 -42.31 31.99 -11.72
CA GLU A 414 -42.37 33.45 -11.52
C GLU A 414 -41.17 33.93 -10.67
N THR A 415 -40.88 35.23 -10.72
CA THR A 415 -39.79 35.90 -10.00
C THR A 415 -40.28 37.24 -9.43
N GLY A 416 -39.84 37.57 -8.21
CA GLY A 416 -40.09 38.85 -7.53
C GLY A 416 -38.80 39.42 -6.95
N VAL A 417 -38.68 40.74 -6.87
CA VAL A 417 -37.44 41.48 -6.54
C VAL A 417 -37.76 42.66 -5.63
N THR A 418 -36.74 43.18 -4.92
CA THR A 418 -36.73 44.29 -3.93
C THR A 418 -37.19 43.89 -2.51
N ASP A 419 -36.64 44.47 -1.43
CA ASP A 419 -35.64 45.55 -1.33
C ASP A 419 -34.58 45.29 -0.24
N GLY A 420 -33.46 46.04 -0.25
CA GLY A 420 -32.19 45.64 0.36
C GLY A 420 -31.86 46.18 1.76
N ARG A 421 -30.94 45.48 2.45
CA ARG A 421 -30.15 45.99 3.58
C ARG A 421 -28.88 45.16 3.82
N GLU A 422 -27.75 45.83 3.97
CA GLU A 422 -26.48 45.35 4.54
C GLU A 422 -25.99 46.41 5.56
N PRO A 423 -24.97 46.14 6.42
CA PRO A 423 -24.25 44.87 6.67
C PRO A 423 -24.29 44.44 8.15
N SER A 424 -23.81 43.23 8.46
CA SER A 424 -22.90 42.99 9.61
C SER A 424 -22.35 41.56 9.62
N SER A 425 -21.14 41.41 10.14
CA SER A 425 -20.49 40.13 10.42
C SER A 425 -20.91 39.57 11.77
N LEU A 426 -21.14 38.24 11.89
CA LEU A 426 -20.80 37.44 13.08
C LEU A 426 -21.08 35.94 12.86
N ALA A 427 -20.26 35.10 13.53
CA ALA A 427 -20.46 33.69 13.91
C ALA A 427 -20.99 32.66 12.89
N ALA A 428 -20.32 31.51 12.83
CA ALA A 428 -20.97 30.28 12.37
C ALA A 428 -22.09 29.88 13.36
N PRO A 429 -23.27 29.44 12.89
CA PRO A 429 -24.34 29.03 13.78
C PRO A 429 -23.97 27.74 14.51
N ALA A 430 -24.14 27.73 15.84
CA ALA A 430 -24.08 26.50 16.62
C ALA A 430 -25.15 25.51 16.13
N GLY A 431 -24.84 24.21 16.17
CA GLY A 431 -25.75 23.17 15.69
C GLY A 431 -27.11 23.22 16.39
N VAL A 432 -28.19 23.23 15.59
CA VAL A 432 -29.55 23.16 16.12
C VAL A 432 -29.74 21.79 16.79
N PRO A 433 -30.08 21.72 18.09
CA PRO A 433 -30.31 20.45 18.76
C PRO A 433 -31.53 19.74 18.14
N ALA A 434 -31.43 18.43 17.98
CA ALA A 434 -32.54 17.61 17.52
C ALA A 434 -33.75 17.71 18.48
N PRO A 435 -35.00 17.64 17.98
CA PRO A 435 -36.18 17.81 18.81
C PRO A 435 -36.33 16.66 19.81
N THR A 436 -36.03 16.94 21.08
CA THR A 436 -36.10 16.00 22.20
C THR A 436 -37.50 15.44 22.39
N VAL A 437 -37.64 14.11 22.42
CA VAL A 437 -38.92 13.45 22.70
C VAL A 437 -39.00 13.15 24.20
N ALA A 438 -39.59 14.07 24.96
CA ALA A 438 -39.81 13.90 26.39
C ALA A 438 -40.82 12.76 26.65
N GLY A 439 -40.31 11.63 27.17
CA GLY A 439 -41.10 10.55 27.75
C GLY A 439 -41.02 10.59 29.28
N GLU A 440 -42.14 10.38 29.95
CA GLU A 440 -42.22 10.36 31.42
C GLU A 440 -41.87 8.96 31.95
N LEU A 441 -41.07 8.90 33.03
CA LEU A 441 -40.75 7.65 33.70
C LEU A 441 -41.73 7.41 34.86
N THR A 442 -42.46 6.30 34.81
CA THR A 442 -43.36 5.90 35.90
C THR A 442 -42.60 5.40 37.13
N ALA A 443 -43.23 5.44 38.30
CA ALA A 443 -42.70 4.84 39.53
C ALA A 443 -42.46 3.31 39.44
N SER A 444 -43.03 2.63 38.42
CA SER A 444 -42.77 1.22 38.11
C SER A 444 -41.67 1.01 37.05
N GLY A 445 -41.00 2.07 36.60
CA GLY A 445 -39.91 2.01 35.61
C GLY A 445 -40.34 1.90 34.15
N ASP A 446 -41.63 1.87 33.85
CA ASP A 446 -42.12 1.93 32.46
C ASP A 446 -42.01 3.38 31.92
N LEU A 447 -41.69 3.53 30.64
CA LEU A 447 -41.71 4.81 29.93
C LEU A 447 -43.11 5.09 29.37
N LEU A 448 -43.58 6.32 29.51
CA LEU A 448 -44.82 6.84 28.93
C LEU A 448 -44.54 7.91 27.88
N LEU A 449 -45.24 7.85 26.75
CA LEU A 449 -45.26 8.87 25.71
C LEU A 449 -46.70 9.17 25.30
N THR A 450 -47.16 10.39 25.55
CA THR A 450 -48.50 10.85 25.15
C THR A 450 -48.42 11.64 23.85
N HIS A 451 -49.23 11.28 22.85
CA HIS A 451 -49.29 11.96 21.56
C HIS A 451 -50.72 12.03 21.03
N GLY A 452 -51.30 13.24 20.99
CA GLY A 452 -52.71 13.41 20.69
C GLY A 452 -53.58 12.71 21.75
N PRO A 453 -54.65 11.99 21.37
CA PRO A 453 -55.48 11.24 22.32
C PRO A 453 -54.86 9.89 22.75
N ARG A 454 -53.65 9.54 22.30
CA ARG A 454 -53.03 8.24 22.57
C ARG A 454 -51.89 8.30 23.57
N VAL A 455 -51.95 7.38 24.54
CA VAL A 455 -50.92 7.14 25.54
C VAL A 455 -50.21 5.84 25.19
N TRP A 456 -48.91 5.93 24.93
CA TRP A 456 -48.02 4.81 24.65
C TRP A 456 -47.22 4.48 25.92
N ARG A 457 -47.16 3.20 26.31
CA ARG A 457 -46.43 2.70 27.48
C ARG A 457 -45.47 1.60 27.06
N VAL A 458 -44.18 1.78 27.32
CA VAL A 458 -43.12 0.82 26.99
C VAL A 458 -42.57 0.17 28.24
N ARG A 459 -42.54 -1.16 28.25
CA ARG A 459 -42.10 -1.98 29.39
C ARG A 459 -40.91 -2.87 29.02
N GLY A 460 -40.04 -3.11 30.00
CA GLY A 460 -38.88 -4.00 29.88
C GLY A 460 -37.68 -3.41 29.14
N TRP A 461 -37.72 -2.12 28.77
CA TRP A 461 -36.66 -1.45 28.01
C TRP A 461 -35.29 -1.47 28.71
N GLN A 462 -35.26 -1.47 30.05
CA GLN A 462 -34.01 -1.59 30.82
C GLN A 462 -33.25 -2.90 30.56
N LYS A 463 -33.90 -3.95 30.08
CA LYS A 463 -33.25 -5.23 29.76
C LYS A 463 -32.39 -5.15 28.49
N ASN A 464 -32.50 -4.06 27.73
CA ASN A 464 -31.71 -3.76 26.55
C ASN A 464 -30.68 -2.64 26.85
N THR A 465 -30.25 -2.45 28.11
CA THR A 465 -29.15 -1.54 28.47
C THR A 465 -27.97 -2.34 29.04
N VAL A 466 -26.76 -1.80 28.87
CA VAL A 466 -25.49 -2.51 29.18
C VAL A 466 -25.40 -2.95 30.64
N ALA A 467 -26.01 -2.19 31.56
CA ALA A 467 -26.02 -2.47 33.00
C ALA A 467 -26.86 -3.70 33.42
N ALA A 468 -27.62 -4.33 32.51
CA ALA A 468 -28.50 -5.46 32.83
C ALA A 468 -27.83 -6.86 32.74
N ALA A 469 -26.55 -6.94 32.36
CA ALA A 469 -25.83 -8.21 32.27
C ALA A 469 -25.34 -8.68 33.67
N PRO A 470 -25.57 -9.95 34.07
CA PRO A 470 -25.14 -10.45 35.37
C PRO A 470 -23.60 -10.61 35.43
N ALA A 471 -22.99 -10.06 36.48
CA ALA A 471 -21.55 -10.10 36.69
C ALA A 471 -21.04 -11.51 37.08
N HIS A 472 -20.68 -12.31 36.09
CA HIS A 472 -19.90 -13.54 36.26
C HIS A 472 -18.58 -13.45 35.48
N PRO A 473 -17.42 -13.72 36.12
CA PRO A 473 -16.12 -13.70 35.45
C PRO A 473 -15.96 -14.96 34.58
N CYS A 474 -16.32 -14.85 33.30
CA CYS A 474 -16.20 -15.96 32.34
C CYS A 474 -14.75 -16.11 31.85
N ALA A 475 -14.20 -17.31 31.95
CA ALA A 475 -12.80 -17.57 31.62
C ALA A 475 -12.58 -17.73 30.10
N ARG A 476 -11.61 -16.98 29.56
CA ARG A 476 -10.99 -17.11 28.21
C ARG A 476 -11.93 -16.96 27.00
N GLY A 477 -11.72 -15.86 26.27
CA GLY A 477 -11.68 -15.95 24.80
C GLY A 477 -12.97 -15.74 24.00
N THR A 478 -14.03 -15.19 24.58
CA THR A 478 -15.17 -14.65 23.81
C THR A 478 -15.37 -13.16 24.13
N LYS A 479 -15.39 -12.32 23.08
CA LYS A 479 -15.70 -10.89 23.24
C LYS A 479 -17.19 -10.73 23.58
N ALA A 480 -17.50 -9.93 24.59
CA ALA A 480 -18.85 -9.45 24.82
C ALA A 480 -19.25 -8.53 23.66
N SER A 481 -20.16 -9.01 22.82
CA SER A 481 -20.72 -8.33 21.64
C SER A 481 -22.22 -8.64 21.56
N CYS A 482 -22.94 -7.92 20.72
CA CYS A 482 -24.36 -8.15 20.40
C CYS A 482 -25.38 -7.84 21.53
N LEU A 483 -25.25 -6.69 22.19
CA LEU A 483 -26.35 -6.05 22.95
C LEU A 483 -26.90 -4.76 22.30
N SER A 484 -26.26 -4.28 21.23
CA SER A 484 -26.66 -3.10 20.45
C SER A 484 -27.80 -3.37 19.47
N ASP A 485 -27.85 -4.56 18.87
CA ASP A 485 -28.54 -4.80 17.59
C ASP A 485 -30.03 -5.20 17.74
N VAL A 486 -30.56 -5.22 18.97
CA VAL A 486 -31.88 -5.79 19.31
C VAL A 486 -32.59 -4.91 20.34
N MET A 487 -33.78 -4.37 20.00
CA MET A 487 -34.58 -3.55 20.92
C MET A 487 -35.92 -4.23 21.22
N LYS A 488 -35.88 -5.35 21.95
CA LYS A 488 -37.08 -6.11 22.34
C LYS A 488 -37.80 -5.45 23.51
N VAL A 489 -39.00 -4.95 23.27
CA VAL A 489 -39.83 -4.28 24.28
C VAL A 489 -41.29 -4.72 24.19
N ASN A 490 -42.00 -4.64 25.31
CA ASN A 490 -43.45 -4.75 25.32
C ASN A 490 -44.04 -3.35 25.17
N VAL A 491 -44.82 -3.13 24.11
CA VAL A 491 -45.39 -1.81 23.78
C VAL A 491 -46.90 -1.89 23.86
N GLN A 492 -47.46 -1.04 24.71
CA GLN A 492 -48.89 -0.83 24.90
C GLN A 492 -49.27 0.53 24.31
N VAL A 493 -50.34 0.59 23.54
CA VAL A 493 -50.96 1.84 23.06
C VAL A 493 -52.43 1.85 23.47
N ARG A 494 -52.87 2.98 24.05
CA ARG A 494 -54.25 3.24 24.45
C ARG A 494 -54.73 4.51 23.79
N ASP A 495 -55.92 4.52 23.20
CA ASP A 495 -56.59 5.76 22.82
C ASP A 495 -57.60 6.14 23.92
N GLU A 496 -57.44 7.32 24.52
CA GLU A 496 -58.29 7.77 25.63
C GLU A 496 -59.63 8.33 25.17
N SER A 497 -59.77 8.64 23.87
CA SER A 497 -61.03 9.13 23.30
C SER A 497 -62.01 8.01 22.95
N THR A 498 -61.51 6.83 22.59
CA THR A 498 -62.33 5.64 22.30
C THR A 498 -62.28 4.57 23.40
N GLY A 499 -61.28 4.64 24.29
CA GLY A 499 -60.99 3.63 25.30
C GLY A 499 -60.27 2.37 24.75
N ALA A 500 -60.04 2.30 23.44
CA ALA A 500 -59.42 1.15 22.78
C ALA A 500 -57.96 0.94 23.20
N LEU A 501 -57.50 -0.31 23.17
CA LEU A 501 -56.20 -0.72 23.67
C LEU A 501 -55.58 -1.82 22.81
N TYR A 502 -54.30 -1.68 22.47
CA TYR A 502 -53.49 -2.75 21.89
C TYR A 502 -52.18 -2.94 22.67
N VAL A 503 -51.74 -4.19 22.84
CA VAL A 503 -50.50 -4.55 23.55
C VAL A 503 -49.84 -5.73 22.85
N ASP A 504 -48.57 -5.62 22.50
CA ASP A 504 -47.77 -6.73 21.94
C ASP A 504 -46.28 -6.53 22.27
N SER A 505 -45.46 -7.57 22.04
CA SER A 505 -44.02 -7.57 22.32
C SER A 505 -43.23 -7.71 21.02
N LEU A 506 -42.47 -6.67 20.67
CA LEU A 506 -41.72 -6.60 19.43
C LEU A 506 -40.27 -6.15 19.62
N ASP A 507 -39.43 -6.56 18.69
CA ASP A 507 -38.14 -5.94 18.43
C ASP A 507 -38.35 -4.67 17.58
N LEU A 508 -38.16 -3.51 18.20
CA LEU A 508 -38.34 -2.22 17.53
C LEU A 508 -37.30 -1.94 16.45
N TYR A 509 -36.17 -2.64 16.37
CA TYR A 509 -35.29 -2.55 15.20
C TYR A 509 -35.77 -3.41 14.02
N SER A 510 -36.59 -4.44 14.26
CA SER A 510 -37.12 -5.30 13.19
C SER A 510 -38.26 -4.64 12.40
N SER A 511 -37.96 -4.17 11.18
CA SER A 511 -38.93 -3.53 10.28
C SER A 511 -40.19 -4.38 10.02
N ARG A 512 -40.05 -5.72 9.92
CA ARG A 512 -41.18 -6.64 9.77
C ARG A 512 -42.09 -6.65 11.01
N GLN A 513 -41.53 -6.64 12.21
CA GLN A 513 -42.31 -6.64 13.45
C GLN A 513 -42.98 -5.28 13.69
N ARG A 514 -42.28 -4.17 13.42
CA ARG A 514 -42.87 -2.83 13.42
C ARG A 514 -44.10 -2.74 12.49
N GLN A 515 -44.01 -3.29 11.27
CA GLN A 515 -45.14 -3.31 10.33
C GLN A 515 -46.32 -4.16 10.83
N GLY A 516 -46.06 -5.33 11.42
CA GLY A 516 -47.09 -6.16 12.04
C GLY A 516 -47.83 -5.43 13.18
N TYR A 517 -47.09 -4.89 14.14
CA TYR A 517 -47.63 -4.11 15.26
C TYR A 517 -48.46 -2.92 14.77
N VAL A 518 -47.93 -2.12 13.82
CA VAL A 518 -48.63 -0.97 13.26
C VAL A 518 -49.95 -1.38 12.60
N SER A 519 -49.98 -2.50 11.88
CA SER A 519 -51.20 -2.98 11.21
C SER A 519 -52.26 -3.49 12.20
N ALA A 520 -51.84 -4.19 13.26
CA ALA A 520 -52.75 -4.71 14.28
C ALA A 520 -53.29 -3.58 15.18
N ALA A 521 -52.41 -2.72 15.70
CA ALA A 521 -52.80 -1.57 16.51
C ALA A 521 -53.71 -0.60 15.75
N ALA A 522 -53.47 -0.35 14.46
CA ALA A 522 -54.34 0.51 13.65
C ALA A 522 -55.76 -0.07 13.50
N ALA A 523 -55.88 -1.39 13.34
CA ALA A 523 -57.18 -2.06 13.26
C ALA A 523 -57.96 -2.00 14.58
N GLU A 524 -57.32 -2.36 15.71
CA GLU A 524 -57.95 -2.38 17.03
C GLU A 524 -58.28 -0.96 17.57
N LEU A 525 -57.49 0.05 17.22
CA LEU A 525 -57.75 1.45 17.58
C LEU A 525 -58.66 2.19 16.59
N GLY A 526 -59.07 1.54 15.48
CA GLY A 526 -59.98 2.13 14.49
C GLY A 526 -59.42 3.36 13.77
N CYS A 527 -58.12 3.41 13.50
CA CYS A 527 -57.44 4.60 12.97
C CYS A 527 -56.48 4.27 11.81
N GLU A 528 -55.97 5.29 11.10
CA GLU A 528 -55.03 5.04 10.00
C GLU A 528 -53.69 4.48 10.49
N ALA A 529 -53.22 3.43 9.82
CA ALA A 529 -51.87 2.90 9.99
C ALA A 529 -50.76 3.95 9.72
N SER A 530 -51.05 5.01 8.97
CA SER A 530 -50.15 6.16 8.77
C SER A 530 -49.81 6.87 10.09
N VAL A 531 -50.79 7.02 10.99
CA VAL A 531 -50.69 7.71 12.28
C VAL A 531 -49.93 6.83 13.27
N ILE A 532 -50.36 5.57 13.42
CA ILE A 532 -49.70 4.60 14.31
C ILE A 532 -48.25 4.34 13.90
N LYS A 533 -47.93 4.33 12.59
CA LYS A 533 -46.54 4.28 12.09
C LYS A 533 -45.71 5.48 12.55
N ARG A 534 -46.29 6.69 12.53
CA ARG A 534 -45.60 7.93 12.93
C ARG A 534 -45.38 8.01 14.44
N GLU A 535 -46.35 7.54 15.23
CA GLU A 535 -46.26 7.48 16.69
C GLU A 535 -45.28 6.40 17.17
N CYS A 536 -45.33 5.19 16.59
CA CYS A 536 -44.35 4.13 16.81
C CYS A 536 -42.91 4.58 16.49
N GLY A 537 -42.72 5.42 15.46
CA GLY A 537 -41.43 6.04 15.15
C GLY A 537 -40.91 7.00 16.24
N ARG A 538 -41.80 7.71 16.95
CA ARG A 538 -41.40 8.53 18.12
C ARG A 538 -41.04 7.67 19.32
N VAL A 539 -41.74 6.54 19.52
CA VAL A 539 -41.45 5.58 20.59
C VAL A 539 -40.06 4.97 20.43
N LEU A 540 -39.66 4.62 19.20
CA LEU A 540 -38.29 4.17 18.90
C LEU A 540 -37.25 5.26 19.26
N LEU A 541 -37.42 6.49 18.76
CA LEU A 541 -36.45 7.58 18.99
C LEU A 541 -36.32 7.95 20.48
N MET A 542 -37.40 7.86 21.25
CA MET A 542 -37.37 8.02 22.72
C MET A 542 -36.53 6.94 23.41
N LEU A 543 -36.53 5.70 22.89
CA LEU A 543 -35.78 4.58 23.46
C LEU A 543 -34.31 4.58 23.03
N GLU A 544 -34.01 4.95 21.78
CA GLU A 544 -32.66 5.23 21.29
C GLU A 544 -32.00 6.31 22.16
N GLN A 545 -32.68 7.44 22.36
CA GLN A 545 -32.20 8.52 23.25
C GLN A 545 -31.97 8.03 24.70
N LYS A 546 -32.83 7.14 25.24
CA LYS A 546 -32.64 6.58 26.58
C LYS A 546 -31.53 5.52 26.67
N GLN A 547 -31.13 4.89 25.57
CA GLN A 547 -29.92 4.07 25.52
C GLN A 547 -28.66 4.94 25.49
N ASP A 548 -28.67 6.04 24.74
CA ASP A 548 -27.54 6.97 24.63
C ASP A 548 -27.32 7.77 25.93
N ASP A 549 -28.39 8.25 26.59
CA ASP A 549 -28.32 8.86 27.93
C ASP A 549 -27.59 7.93 28.94
N VAL A 550 -27.90 6.64 28.91
CA VAL A 550 -27.30 5.62 29.79
C VAL A 550 -25.86 5.29 29.40
N ARG A 551 -25.54 5.31 28.10
CA ARG A 551 -24.16 5.08 27.62
C ARG A 551 -23.25 6.22 28.05
N GLN A 552 -23.66 7.47 27.85
CA GLN A 552 -22.90 8.66 28.25
C GLN A 552 -22.71 8.72 29.78
N ALA A 553 -23.70 8.32 30.56
CA ALA A 553 -23.58 8.22 32.02
C ALA A 553 -22.58 7.14 32.47
N ALA A 554 -22.48 6.02 31.75
CA ALA A 554 -21.48 4.98 32.01
C ALA A 554 -20.06 5.42 31.59
N GLU A 555 -19.91 6.02 30.41
CA GLU A 555 -18.64 6.58 29.91
C GLU A 555 -18.07 7.64 30.87
N GLN A 556 -18.92 8.49 31.47
CA GLN A 556 -18.52 9.47 32.48
C GLN A 556 -18.14 8.82 33.82
N ALA A 557 -18.72 7.67 34.17
CA ALA A 557 -18.33 6.92 35.37
C ALA A 557 -16.94 6.27 35.20
N ASP A 558 -16.70 5.57 34.09
CA ASP A 558 -15.40 4.96 33.79
C ASP A 558 -14.29 6.02 33.67
N ALA A 559 -14.57 7.19 33.08
CA ALA A 559 -13.62 8.31 33.00
C ALA A 559 -13.21 8.88 34.37
N THR A 560 -13.93 8.56 35.45
CA THR A 560 -13.68 9.04 36.83
C THR A 560 -13.04 7.95 37.72
N ALA A 561 -12.89 6.72 37.24
CA ALA A 561 -12.34 5.59 37.98
C ALA A 561 -10.80 5.60 38.08
N ALA A 562 -10.23 6.69 38.64
CA ALA A 562 -8.80 6.75 38.95
C ALA A 562 -8.42 5.67 39.97
N VAL A 563 -7.43 4.84 39.65
CA VAL A 563 -6.95 3.76 40.52
C VAL A 563 -6.38 4.36 41.80
N MET A 564 -7.09 4.21 42.92
CA MET A 564 -6.64 4.67 44.23
C MET A 564 -5.46 3.81 44.71
N VAL A 565 -4.25 4.34 44.52
CA VAL A 565 -3.01 3.80 45.10
C VAL A 565 -3.14 3.78 46.63
N SER A 566 -2.67 2.72 47.29
CA SER A 566 -2.73 2.65 48.76
C SER A 566 -1.72 3.62 49.39
N ALA A 567 -1.95 4.05 50.63
CA ALA A 567 -1.03 4.95 51.32
C ALA A 567 0.37 4.31 51.57
N GLU A 568 0.44 2.98 51.63
CA GLU A 568 1.70 2.24 51.75
C GLU A 568 2.44 2.17 50.40
N ASP A 569 1.71 1.90 49.31
CA ASP A 569 2.24 1.94 47.94
C ASP A 569 2.73 3.34 47.54
N GLU A 570 1.99 4.39 47.89
CA GLU A 570 2.37 5.78 47.63
C GLU A 570 3.66 6.13 48.40
N ALA A 571 3.78 5.72 49.66
CA ALA A 571 4.99 5.93 50.44
C ALA A 571 6.21 5.24 49.83
N ALA A 572 6.09 3.98 49.40
CA ALA A 572 7.16 3.23 48.75
C ALA A 572 7.56 3.84 47.39
N ALA A 573 6.57 4.27 46.59
CA ALA A 573 6.82 4.94 45.31
C ALA A 573 7.50 6.30 45.49
N LEU A 574 7.11 7.08 46.51
CA LEU A 574 7.77 8.33 46.88
C LEU A 574 9.18 8.13 47.45
N GLU A 575 9.46 7.00 48.12
CA GLU A 575 10.82 6.65 48.56
C GLU A 575 11.74 6.43 47.36
N LEU A 576 11.31 5.64 46.36
CA LEU A 576 12.09 5.42 45.15
C LEU A 576 12.35 6.75 44.42
N LEU A 577 11.31 7.55 44.19
CA LEU A 577 11.40 8.84 43.51
C LEU A 577 12.31 9.86 44.21
N LYS A 578 12.55 9.74 45.52
CA LYS A 578 13.48 10.58 46.29
C LYS A 578 14.89 10.01 46.39
N SER A 579 15.16 8.83 45.83
CA SER A 579 16.46 8.17 45.93
C SER A 579 17.50 8.87 45.03
N PRO A 580 18.67 9.29 45.55
CA PRO A 580 19.69 9.97 44.73
C PRO A 580 20.30 9.07 43.64
N HIS A 581 20.16 7.74 43.78
CA HIS A 581 20.59 6.73 42.81
C HIS A 581 19.41 6.19 41.97
N LEU A 582 18.40 7.02 41.69
CA LEU A 582 17.14 6.62 41.04
C LEU A 582 17.35 5.86 39.71
N ALA A 583 18.21 6.37 38.82
CA ALA A 583 18.48 5.73 37.53
C ALA A 583 19.15 4.36 37.68
N GLU A 584 20.06 4.20 38.65
CA GLU A 584 20.75 2.94 38.92
C GLU A 584 19.80 1.92 39.56
N ARG A 585 18.92 2.34 40.49
CA ARG A 585 17.86 1.49 41.03
C ARG A 585 16.94 0.98 39.91
N ILE A 586 16.41 1.87 39.06
CA ILE A 586 15.56 1.50 37.91
C ILE A 586 16.25 0.48 36.98
N ILE A 587 17.55 0.63 36.70
CA ILE A 587 18.31 -0.36 35.91
C ILE A 587 18.34 -1.73 36.61
N ASN A 588 18.63 -1.77 37.91
CA ASN A 588 18.70 -3.00 38.69
C ASN A 588 17.33 -3.68 38.82
N ASP A 589 16.27 -2.90 39.05
CA ASP A 589 14.90 -3.38 39.18
C ASP A 589 14.37 -3.94 37.83
N LEU A 590 14.66 -3.27 36.71
CA LEU A 590 14.40 -3.78 35.36
C LEU A 590 15.19 -5.06 35.04
N ALA A 591 16.43 -5.17 35.53
CA ALA A 591 17.24 -6.38 35.37
C ALA A 591 16.68 -7.57 36.19
N ALA A 592 16.26 -7.34 37.44
CA ALA A 592 15.55 -8.31 38.27
C ALA A 592 14.24 -8.80 37.64
N CYS A 593 13.53 -7.91 36.93
CA CYS A 593 12.36 -8.29 36.13
C CYS A 593 12.66 -9.16 34.89
N GLY A 594 13.93 -9.50 34.62
CA GLY A 594 14.32 -10.58 33.71
C GLY A 594 14.90 -10.16 32.36
N VAL A 595 15.52 -8.97 32.25
CA VAL A 595 16.27 -8.55 31.06
C VAL A 595 17.71 -8.22 31.45
N VAL A 596 18.65 -9.09 31.08
CA VAL A 596 20.08 -8.97 31.41
C VAL A 596 20.83 -8.25 30.28
N GLY A 597 21.84 -7.44 30.61
CA GLY A 597 22.82 -6.91 29.65
C GLY A 597 22.34 -5.80 28.70
N GLU A 598 21.15 -5.23 28.93
CA GLU A 598 20.51 -4.20 28.10
C GLU A 598 20.29 -2.86 28.84
N SER A 599 21.09 -2.56 29.88
CA SER A 599 20.85 -1.43 30.81
C SER A 599 20.58 -0.09 30.13
N THR A 600 21.38 0.31 29.14
CA THR A 600 21.19 1.55 28.35
C THR A 600 19.87 1.54 27.58
N ASN A 601 19.55 0.43 26.91
CA ASN A 601 18.32 0.26 26.12
C ASN A 601 17.07 0.26 27.02
N LEU A 602 17.15 -0.43 28.17
CA LEU A 602 16.11 -0.47 29.20
C LEU A 602 15.83 0.91 29.80
N LEU A 603 16.87 1.62 30.26
CA LEU A 603 16.71 2.96 30.84
C LEU A 603 16.23 3.97 29.79
N THR A 604 16.75 3.93 28.56
CA THR A 604 16.28 4.81 27.48
C THR A 604 14.81 4.53 27.13
N GLY A 605 14.40 3.25 27.10
CA GLY A 605 12.99 2.88 26.93
C GLY A 605 12.10 3.39 28.07
N TYR A 606 12.54 3.27 29.33
CA TYR A 606 11.83 3.75 30.51
C TYR A 606 11.69 5.28 30.55
N LEU A 607 12.75 6.01 30.16
CA LEU A 607 12.75 7.46 30.03
C LEU A 607 11.84 7.93 28.88
N ALA A 608 11.90 7.25 27.73
CA ALA A 608 10.97 7.50 26.63
C ALA A 608 9.51 7.25 27.06
N ALA A 609 9.23 6.16 27.78
CA ALA A 609 7.90 5.89 28.33
C ALA A 609 7.46 6.99 29.31
N THR A 610 8.35 7.45 30.19
CA THR A 610 8.13 8.57 31.12
C THR A 610 7.83 9.88 30.37
N SER A 611 8.45 10.11 29.21
CA SER A 611 8.26 11.32 28.41
C SER A 611 6.82 11.54 27.88
N ARG A 612 5.92 10.54 27.97
CA ARG A 612 4.47 10.69 27.66
C ARG A 612 3.80 11.85 28.42
N LYS A 613 4.33 12.22 29.59
CA LYS A 613 3.84 13.33 30.43
C LYS A 613 4.47 14.70 30.08
N LEU A 614 5.31 14.79 29.03
CA LEU A 614 5.78 16.03 28.41
C LEU A 614 4.87 16.45 27.24
N ASP A 615 4.96 17.72 26.83
CA ASP A 615 4.27 18.28 25.66
C ASP A 615 4.68 17.62 24.32
N LYS A 616 5.91 17.10 24.26
CA LYS A 616 6.53 16.50 23.09
C LYS A 616 7.29 15.24 23.50
N PRO A 617 6.61 14.08 23.56
CA PRO A 617 7.23 12.82 23.97
C PRO A 617 8.25 12.31 22.95
N LEU A 618 9.16 11.46 23.41
CA LEU A 618 10.02 10.66 22.56
C LEU A 618 9.22 9.56 21.86
N ALA A 619 9.71 9.15 20.69
CA ALA A 619 9.29 7.94 20.01
C ALA A 619 10.47 6.96 19.96
N VAL A 620 10.21 5.67 20.09
CA VAL A 620 11.21 4.60 20.13
C VAL A 620 10.90 3.56 19.05
N LEU A 621 11.94 3.14 18.33
CA LEU A 621 11.92 1.98 17.43
C LEU A 621 12.98 0.98 17.90
N ILE A 622 12.56 -0.24 18.27
CA ILE A 622 13.45 -1.34 18.62
C ILE A 622 13.72 -2.18 17.37
N GLN A 623 14.97 -2.19 16.91
CA GLN A 623 15.42 -2.89 15.70
C GLN A 623 16.45 -3.97 16.05
N SER A 624 16.26 -5.18 15.52
CA SER A 624 17.17 -6.32 15.65
C SER A 624 16.82 -7.43 14.65
N SER A 625 17.58 -8.51 14.60
CA SER A 625 17.21 -9.73 13.85
C SER A 625 16.01 -10.45 14.49
N SER A 626 15.47 -11.48 13.81
CA SER A 626 14.34 -12.25 14.37
C SER A 626 14.77 -13.09 15.58
N ALA A 627 13.85 -13.29 16.54
CA ALA A 627 14.10 -13.92 17.84
C ALA A 627 15.13 -13.25 18.78
N ALA A 628 15.78 -12.15 18.38
CA ALA A 628 16.75 -11.41 19.19
C ALA A 628 16.17 -10.59 20.38
N GLY A 629 15.05 -11.02 20.98
CA GLY A 629 14.54 -10.45 22.24
C GLY A 629 13.87 -9.06 22.19
N LYS A 630 13.66 -8.44 21.03
CA LYS A 630 13.03 -7.09 20.92
C LYS A 630 11.65 -6.98 21.56
N SER A 631 10.79 -8.00 21.43
CA SER A 631 9.49 -8.04 22.11
C SER A 631 9.69 -8.07 23.63
N SER A 632 10.62 -8.88 24.14
CA SER A 632 10.96 -8.95 25.56
C SER A 632 11.49 -7.61 26.12
N LEU A 633 12.24 -6.83 25.33
CA LEU A 633 12.66 -5.48 25.72
C LEU A 633 11.46 -4.51 25.79
N MET A 634 10.56 -4.55 24.80
CA MET A 634 9.31 -3.78 24.81
C MET A 634 8.42 -4.16 26.00
N ASP A 635 8.12 -5.45 26.18
CA ASP A 635 7.22 -5.96 27.21
C ASP A 635 7.76 -5.71 28.63
N ALA A 636 9.09 -5.71 28.82
CA ALA A 636 9.72 -5.34 30.09
C ALA A 636 9.52 -3.85 30.43
N VAL A 637 9.72 -2.96 29.45
CA VAL A 637 9.51 -1.51 29.64
C VAL A 637 8.03 -1.18 29.82
N LEU A 638 7.15 -1.75 28.97
CA LEU A 638 5.69 -1.57 29.08
C LEU A 638 5.15 -2.14 30.40
N GLY A 639 5.71 -3.26 30.88
CA GLY A 639 5.35 -3.91 32.14
C GLY A 639 5.35 -2.94 33.32
N MET A 640 6.39 -2.09 33.40
CA MET A 640 6.58 -1.07 34.43
C MET A 640 5.67 0.17 34.29
N MET A 641 4.85 0.25 33.25
CA MET A 641 3.95 1.37 32.99
C MET A 641 2.50 1.02 33.36
N PRO A 642 1.69 1.98 33.87
CA PRO A 642 0.32 1.72 34.28
C PRO A 642 -0.52 1.16 33.13
N GLU A 643 -1.42 0.21 33.43
CA GLU A 643 -2.24 -0.46 32.41
C GLU A 643 -3.22 0.52 31.73
N GLU A 644 -3.70 1.51 32.49
CA GLU A 644 -4.58 2.59 32.05
C GLU A 644 -3.87 3.64 31.15
N GLU A 645 -2.54 3.73 31.21
CA GLU A 645 -1.72 4.66 30.43
C GLU A 645 -1.02 3.99 29.22
N ARG A 646 -1.22 2.69 28.98
CA ARG A 646 -0.60 1.93 27.87
C ARG A 646 -1.64 1.26 26.97
N ILE A 647 -1.37 1.24 25.65
CA ILE A 647 -2.20 0.56 24.65
C ILE A 647 -1.26 -0.22 23.73
N GLN A 648 -1.42 -1.54 23.66
CA GLN A 648 -0.53 -2.44 22.90
C GLN A 648 -1.31 -3.21 21.84
N TYR A 649 -0.79 -3.21 20.61
CA TYR A 649 -1.33 -3.96 19.48
C TYR A 649 -0.22 -4.80 18.81
N SER A 650 -0.57 -6.02 18.37
CA SER A 650 0.34 -6.81 17.51
C SER A 650 0.55 -6.09 16.18
N ALA A 651 -0.55 -5.79 15.48
CA ALA A 651 -0.60 -5.00 14.27
C ALA A 651 -1.85 -4.10 14.24
N MET A 652 -1.82 -3.05 13.43
CA MET A 652 -2.95 -2.13 13.20
C MET A 652 -2.88 -1.56 11.78
N THR A 653 -4.03 -1.14 11.24
CA THR A 653 -4.07 -0.34 10.01
C THR A 653 -3.99 1.15 10.32
N GLY A 654 -3.47 1.96 9.41
CA GLY A 654 -3.51 3.41 9.53
C GLY A 654 -4.91 3.99 9.63
N GLN A 655 -5.92 3.33 9.04
CA GLN A 655 -7.33 3.73 9.16
C GLN A 655 -7.84 3.55 10.60
N SER A 656 -7.59 2.38 11.20
CA SER A 656 -7.99 2.07 12.59
C SER A 656 -7.51 3.15 13.58
N LEU A 657 -6.31 3.70 13.37
CA LEU A 657 -5.73 4.74 14.23
C LEU A 657 -6.56 6.04 14.26
N TYR A 658 -7.25 6.41 13.18
CA TYR A 658 -8.15 7.58 13.18
C TYR A 658 -9.47 7.32 13.88
N TYR A 659 -9.99 6.09 13.80
CA TYR A 659 -11.24 5.68 14.44
C TYR A 659 -11.08 5.39 15.95
N LEU A 660 -9.86 5.43 16.49
CA LEU A 660 -9.61 5.44 17.94
C LEU A 660 -10.11 6.71 18.66
N GLY A 661 -10.74 7.68 17.98
CA GLY A 661 -11.21 8.94 18.57
C GLY A 661 -12.19 8.82 19.74
N GLU A 662 -12.84 7.67 19.92
CA GLU A 662 -13.65 7.34 21.10
C GLU A 662 -12.79 7.11 22.36
N THR A 663 -11.48 6.85 22.19
CA THR A 663 -10.49 6.68 23.26
C THR A 663 -9.37 7.72 23.18
N SER A 664 -9.25 8.58 24.19
CA SER A 664 -8.13 9.52 24.24
C SER A 664 -6.77 8.80 24.31
N LEU A 665 -5.84 9.19 23.42
CA LEU A 665 -4.44 8.77 23.41
C LEU A 665 -3.52 9.75 24.17
N GLN A 666 -4.08 10.85 24.69
CA GLN A 666 -3.32 11.91 25.36
C GLN A 666 -2.63 11.37 26.63
N HIS A 667 -1.33 11.64 26.73
CA HIS A 667 -0.41 11.15 27.77
C HIS A 667 -0.28 9.63 27.87
N LYS A 668 -0.68 8.87 26.84
CA LYS A 668 -0.52 7.40 26.80
C LYS A 668 0.70 6.94 26.02
N ILE A 669 0.98 5.64 26.12
CA ILE A 669 1.95 4.90 25.30
C ILE A 669 1.18 4.07 24.28
N LEU A 670 1.50 4.24 22.99
CA LEU A 670 1.02 3.39 21.91
C LEU A 670 2.13 2.44 21.46
N ALA A 671 1.95 1.15 21.74
CA ALA A 671 2.90 0.10 21.41
C ALA A 671 2.44 -0.74 20.22
N ILE A 672 3.32 -0.96 19.24
CA ILE A 672 3.07 -1.74 18.02
C ILE A 672 4.18 -2.76 17.83
N ALA A 673 3.83 -4.05 17.92
CA ALA A 673 4.81 -5.13 18.00
C ALA A 673 5.37 -5.55 16.64
N GLU A 674 4.55 -5.61 15.59
CA GLU A 674 4.90 -6.25 14.32
C GLU A 674 5.17 -5.24 13.19
N GLU A 675 6.17 -5.58 12.35
CA GLU A 675 6.66 -4.78 11.23
C GLU A 675 5.54 -4.31 10.28
N GLU A 676 4.58 -5.19 9.99
CA GLU A 676 3.50 -4.92 9.05
C GLU A 676 2.49 -3.89 9.62
N GLY A 677 2.25 -3.92 10.95
CA GLY A 677 1.44 -2.89 11.62
C GLY A 677 2.12 -1.52 11.62
N VAL A 678 3.45 -1.48 11.73
CA VAL A 678 4.21 -0.22 11.57
C VAL A 678 4.13 0.28 10.13
N ARG A 679 4.26 -0.60 9.13
CA ARG A 679 4.17 -0.26 7.70
C ARG A 679 2.80 0.31 7.33
N GLN A 680 1.71 -0.36 7.71
CA GLN A 680 0.33 0.07 7.38
C GLN A 680 -0.13 1.32 8.13
N ALA A 681 0.47 1.65 9.29
CA ALA A 681 0.14 2.84 10.07
C ALA A 681 1.13 4.02 9.89
N ALA A 682 2.25 3.82 9.19
CA ALA A 682 3.39 4.76 9.15
C ALA A 682 3.02 6.23 8.92
N TYR A 683 2.13 6.53 7.98
CA TYR A 683 1.72 7.91 7.68
C TYR A 683 0.97 8.57 8.85
N ALA A 684 0.05 7.85 9.48
CA ALA A 684 -0.69 8.37 10.63
C ALA A 684 0.23 8.49 11.87
N LEU A 685 1.16 7.56 12.07
CA LEU A 685 2.18 7.65 13.12
C LEU A 685 3.12 8.86 12.92
N LYS A 686 3.49 9.19 11.68
CA LYS A 686 4.29 10.40 11.37
C LYS A 686 3.56 11.69 11.77
N LEU A 687 2.29 11.84 11.40
CA LEU A 687 1.46 13.00 11.72
C LEU A 687 1.27 13.14 13.24
N LEU A 688 0.88 12.05 13.90
CA LEU A 688 0.67 12.02 15.36
C LEU A 688 1.94 12.38 16.15
N GLN A 689 3.12 12.11 15.59
CA GLN A 689 4.43 12.44 16.17
C GLN A 689 4.91 13.88 15.85
N SER A 690 4.54 14.47 14.71
CA SER A 690 4.97 15.83 14.33
C SER A 690 3.98 16.92 14.76
N ASP A 691 2.68 16.64 14.64
CA ASP A 691 1.62 17.63 14.74
C ASP A 691 0.85 17.50 16.07
N GLY A 692 0.98 16.36 16.75
CA GLY A 692 0.37 16.09 18.06
C GLY A 692 -1.14 15.78 18.04
N GLU A 693 -1.77 15.86 16.87
CA GLU A 693 -3.17 15.48 16.63
C GLU A 693 -3.32 14.75 15.30
N LEU A 694 -4.35 13.90 15.21
CA LEU A 694 -4.82 13.33 13.95
C LEU A 694 -6.24 13.84 13.68
N LYS A 695 -6.51 14.14 12.42
CA LYS A 695 -7.82 14.50 11.90
C LYS A 695 -8.06 13.78 10.59
N ILE A 696 -9.23 13.16 10.44
CA ILE A 696 -9.72 12.71 9.13
C ILE A 696 -11.18 13.11 8.96
N ALA A 697 -11.49 13.69 7.80
CA ALA A 697 -12.85 13.99 7.37
C ALA A 697 -13.40 12.77 6.60
N SER A 698 -14.24 11.97 7.26
CA SER A 698 -14.82 10.75 6.67
C SER A 698 -16.29 10.96 6.33
N THR A 699 -16.69 10.69 5.09
CA THR A 699 -18.08 10.86 4.64
C THR A 699 -18.95 9.71 5.13
N GLY A 700 -19.41 9.80 6.37
CA GLY A 700 -20.46 8.94 6.89
C GLY A 700 -21.79 9.20 6.17
N LYS A 701 -22.68 8.21 6.20
CA LYS A 701 -24.07 8.42 5.80
C LYS A 701 -24.85 8.85 7.04
N ASN A 702 -25.60 9.95 6.96
CA ASN A 702 -26.54 10.30 8.01
C ASN A 702 -27.67 9.27 8.03
N GLU A 703 -27.79 8.49 9.10
CA GLU A 703 -28.76 7.40 9.22
C GLU A 703 -30.21 7.88 9.13
N GLN A 704 -30.48 9.16 9.43
CA GLN A 704 -31.82 9.75 9.41
C GLN A 704 -32.21 10.37 8.05
N SER A 705 -31.31 11.08 7.36
CA SER A 705 -31.61 11.71 6.06
C SER A 705 -31.16 10.89 4.84
N GLY A 706 -30.22 9.96 5.04
CA GLY A 706 -29.58 9.20 3.97
C GLY A 706 -28.55 9.97 3.15
N GLU A 707 -28.30 11.24 3.46
CA GLU A 707 -27.29 12.09 2.83
C GLU A 707 -25.87 11.72 3.31
N LEU A 708 -24.87 12.13 2.52
CA LEU A 708 -23.47 12.03 2.93
C LEU A 708 -23.14 13.22 3.84
N VAL A 709 -22.84 12.94 5.11
CA VAL A 709 -22.43 13.93 6.11
C VAL A 709 -21.01 13.61 6.53
N THR A 710 -20.10 14.53 6.23
CA THR A 710 -18.70 14.45 6.66
C THR A 710 -18.62 14.53 8.19
N ARG A 711 -18.25 13.41 8.83
CA ARG A 711 -17.89 13.35 10.25
C ARG A 711 -16.37 13.56 10.34
N GLU A 712 -15.93 14.54 11.14
CA GLU A 712 -14.51 14.73 11.45
C GLU A 712 -14.16 13.84 12.64
N TYR A 713 -13.29 12.85 12.42
CA TYR A 713 -12.72 12.02 13.48
C TYR A 713 -11.41 12.65 13.91
N LYS A 714 -11.32 13.01 15.19
CA LYS A 714 -10.14 13.65 15.79
C LYS A 714 -9.56 12.79 16.91
N VAL A 715 -8.25 12.55 16.87
CA VAL A 715 -7.48 11.93 17.95
C VAL A 715 -6.44 12.94 18.45
N GLN A 716 -6.27 13.05 19.77
CA GLN A 716 -5.33 14.01 20.38
C GLN A 716 -4.23 13.29 21.16
N GLY A 717 -2.99 13.71 20.93
CA GLY A 717 -1.84 13.45 21.78
C GLY A 717 -1.64 14.59 22.81
N PRO A 718 -0.43 14.77 23.35
CA PRO A 718 0.80 14.01 23.08
C PRO A 718 0.66 12.50 23.39
N VAL A 719 1.38 11.66 22.65
CA VAL A 719 1.41 10.20 22.84
C VAL A 719 2.83 9.68 22.58
N MET A 720 3.32 8.78 23.43
CA MET A 720 4.61 8.11 23.25
C MET A 720 4.43 6.93 22.29
N LEU A 721 5.27 6.83 21.25
CA LEU A 721 5.22 5.70 20.30
C LEU A 721 6.35 4.70 20.61
N MET A 722 6.01 3.43 20.81
CA MET A 722 6.97 2.34 20.97
C MET A 722 6.74 1.25 19.92
N LEU A 723 7.65 1.16 18.96
CA LEU A 723 7.52 0.33 17.78
C LEU A 723 8.62 -0.75 17.80
N THR A 724 8.37 -1.96 17.32
CA THR A 724 9.44 -2.96 17.10
C THR A 724 9.44 -3.50 15.67
N THR A 725 10.63 -3.81 15.15
CA THR A 725 10.81 -4.20 13.74
C THR A 725 11.84 -5.31 13.54
N THR A 726 11.57 -6.17 12.55
CA THR A 726 12.49 -7.18 12.01
C THR A 726 13.29 -6.67 10.80
N ALA A 727 12.75 -5.71 10.03
CA ALA A 727 13.38 -5.21 8.83
C ALA A 727 14.53 -4.22 9.12
N SER A 728 15.56 -4.30 8.29
CA SER A 728 16.53 -3.20 8.09
C SER A 728 15.91 -2.02 7.30
N ASP A 729 14.88 -2.30 6.50
CA ASP A 729 14.20 -1.37 5.61
C ASP A 729 12.88 -0.91 6.25
N VAL A 730 12.98 0.15 7.05
CA VAL A 730 11.85 0.90 7.62
C VAL A 730 11.87 2.29 7.00
N ASP A 731 10.69 2.90 6.84
CA ASP A 731 10.53 4.26 6.33
C ASP A 731 11.54 5.24 6.96
N GLU A 732 12.41 5.81 6.14
CA GLU A 732 13.53 6.65 6.59
C GLU A 732 13.03 7.91 7.31
N GLU A 733 11.85 8.41 6.97
CA GLU A 733 11.24 9.56 7.60
C GLU A 733 10.76 9.25 9.03
N LEU A 734 10.32 8.02 9.30
CA LEU A 734 9.93 7.50 10.61
C LEU A 734 11.16 7.11 11.44
N LEU A 735 12.18 6.48 10.84
CA LEU A 735 13.49 6.26 11.46
C LEU A 735 14.10 7.58 11.96
N ASN A 736 14.05 8.63 11.13
CA ASN A 736 14.52 9.96 11.49
C ASN A 736 13.64 10.67 12.55
N ARG A 737 12.46 10.12 12.93
CA ARG A 737 11.61 10.62 14.03
C ARG A 737 11.83 9.88 15.36
N CYS A 738 12.14 8.59 15.34
CA CYS A 738 12.35 7.79 16.54
C CYS A 738 13.81 7.86 17.08
N LEU A 739 13.99 7.48 18.35
CA LEU A 739 15.24 6.90 18.86
C LEU A 739 15.30 5.43 18.42
N VAL A 740 16.42 4.99 17.85
CA VAL A 740 16.58 3.61 17.36
C VAL A 740 17.37 2.81 18.39
N LEU A 741 16.69 1.92 19.12
CA LEU A 741 17.32 0.99 20.06
C LEU A 741 17.72 -0.28 19.32
N THR A 742 18.98 -0.69 19.47
CA THR A 742 19.53 -1.90 18.85
C THR A 742 19.89 -2.92 19.93
N VAL A 743 19.22 -4.07 19.89
CA VAL A 743 19.39 -5.14 20.89
C VAL A 743 20.75 -5.82 20.71
N ASN A 744 21.38 -6.25 21.80
CA ASN A 744 22.70 -6.86 21.76
C ASN A 744 22.62 -8.34 21.33
N GLU A 745 23.10 -8.65 20.12
CA GLU A 745 23.12 -10.00 19.55
C GLU A 745 24.45 -10.75 19.80
N SER A 746 25.22 -10.37 20.83
CA SER A 746 26.51 -11.03 21.14
C SER A 746 26.36 -12.43 21.74
N ARG A 747 27.44 -13.22 21.65
CA ARG A 747 27.51 -14.58 22.20
C ARG A 747 27.50 -14.55 23.74
N GLU A 748 28.16 -13.56 24.32
CA GLU A 748 28.29 -13.32 25.76
C GLU A 748 26.92 -12.96 26.34
N GLN A 749 26.19 -12.07 25.66
CA GLN A 749 24.81 -11.71 25.97
C GLN A 749 23.86 -12.92 25.86
N THR A 750 23.99 -13.72 24.80
CA THR A 750 23.23 -14.97 24.63
C THR A 750 23.53 -15.96 25.77
N GLN A 751 24.78 -16.06 26.23
CA GLN A 751 25.18 -16.88 27.37
C GLN A 751 24.61 -16.37 28.70
N ALA A 752 24.56 -15.05 28.90
CA ALA A 752 23.95 -14.42 30.07
C ALA A 752 22.43 -14.68 30.13
N ILE A 753 21.73 -14.54 29.01
CA ILE A 753 20.30 -14.89 28.89
C ILE A 753 20.07 -16.36 29.22
N HIS A 754 20.85 -17.29 28.65
CA HIS A 754 20.75 -18.72 28.99
C HIS A 754 21.11 -19.03 30.46
N ALA A 755 22.00 -18.27 31.10
CA ALA A 755 22.30 -18.42 32.53
C ALA A 755 21.11 -17.98 33.40
N MET A 756 20.53 -16.81 33.11
CA MET A 756 19.35 -16.29 33.81
C MET A 756 18.11 -17.19 33.61
N GLN A 757 17.85 -17.65 32.39
CA GLN A 757 16.75 -18.59 32.12
C GLN A 757 16.87 -19.90 32.91
N ARG A 758 18.09 -20.43 33.08
CA ARG A 758 18.34 -21.60 33.94
C ARG A 758 18.19 -21.27 35.42
N HIS A 759 18.61 -20.07 35.86
CA HIS A 759 18.42 -19.64 37.24
C HIS A 759 16.93 -19.51 37.60
N GLY A 760 16.10 -19.02 36.68
CA GLY A 760 14.64 -18.95 36.82
C GLY A 760 13.94 -20.31 37.01
N GLN A 761 14.58 -21.42 36.66
CA GLN A 761 14.09 -22.79 36.93
C GLN A 761 14.54 -23.33 38.31
N THR A 762 15.28 -22.55 39.09
CA THR A 762 15.68 -22.93 40.46
C THR A 762 14.70 -22.36 41.49
N LEU A 763 14.68 -22.93 42.70
CA LEU A 763 13.85 -22.41 43.80
C LEU A 763 14.16 -20.94 44.12
N ALA A 764 15.41 -20.49 43.98
CA ALA A 764 15.79 -19.10 44.17
C ALA A 764 15.17 -18.19 43.09
N GLY A 765 15.28 -18.56 41.82
CA GLY A 765 14.66 -17.82 40.72
C GLY A 765 13.11 -17.83 40.75
N LEU A 766 12.51 -18.91 41.25
CA LEU A 766 11.06 -18.98 41.49
C LEU A 766 10.62 -18.03 42.63
N LEU A 767 11.40 -17.91 43.71
CA LEU A 767 11.15 -16.90 44.75
C LEU A 767 11.35 -15.47 44.20
N GLN A 768 12.38 -15.24 43.39
CA GLN A 768 12.58 -13.96 42.71
C GLN A 768 11.44 -13.59 41.75
N SER A 769 10.62 -14.56 41.30
CA SER A 769 9.45 -14.27 40.46
C SER A 769 8.31 -13.54 41.21
N SER A 770 8.23 -13.61 42.54
CA SER A 770 7.29 -12.79 43.32
C SER A 770 7.83 -11.36 43.55
N GLU A 771 9.14 -11.21 43.73
CA GLU A 771 9.83 -9.91 43.77
C GLU A 771 9.61 -9.13 42.46
N LYS A 772 9.66 -9.80 41.31
CA LYS A 772 9.28 -9.21 40.01
C LYS A 772 7.86 -8.61 40.01
N GLN A 773 6.88 -9.26 40.64
CA GLN A 773 5.52 -8.72 40.70
C GLN A 773 5.48 -7.45 41.57
N TYR A 774 6.14 -7.47 42.74
CA TYR A 774 6.26 -6.30 43.61
C TYR A 774 6.94 -5.11 42.90
N LEU A 775 8.09 -5.32 42.26
CA LEU A 775 8.81 -4.29 41.51
C LEU A 775 7.96 -3.72 40.36
N THR A 776 7.21 -4.58 39.66
CA THR A 776 6.28 -4.14 38.60
C THR A 776 5.22 -3.19 39.16
N THR A 777 4.57 -3.55 40.27
CA THR A 777 3.56 -2.71 40.94
C THR A 777 4.16 -1.40 41.46
N LEU A 778 5.36 -1.45 42.07
CA LEU A 778 6.09 -0.28 42.55
C LEU A 778 6.35 0.72 41.42
N HIS A 779 6.91 0.28 40.28
CA HIS A 779 7.16 1.19 39.15
C HIS A 779 5.89 1.73 38.51
N GLN A 780 4.80 0.95 38.44
CA GLN A 780 3.51 1.49 37.97
C GLN A 780 3.01 2.59 38.91
N ASN A 781 3.11 2.42 40.23
CA ASN A 781 2.68 3.44 41.20
C ASN A 781 3.59 4.69 41.16
N VAL A 782 4.91 4.51 41.01
CA VAL A 782 5.86 5.59 40.69
C VAL A 782 5.43 6.38 39.45
N GLN A 783 5.04 5.67 38.38
CA GLN A 783 4.60 6.26 37.12
C GLN A 783 3.21 6.94 37.19
N ARG A 784 2.35 6.53 38.14
CA ARG A 784 1.10 7.23 38.48
C ARG A 784 1.36 8.56 39.20
N LEU A 785 2.32 8.59 40.14
CA LEU A 785 2.64 9.79 40.93
C LEU A 785 3.33 10.91 40.14
N LEU A 786 4.10 10.58 39.09
CA LEU A 786 4.77 11.59 38.25
C LEU A 786 3.76 12.58 37.62
N ARG A 787 3.90 13.87 37.96
CA ARG A 787 3.05 14.96 37.46
C ARG A 787 3.58 15.49 36.11
N PRO A 788 2.71 15.92 35.19
CA PRO A 788 3.12 16.57 33.93
C PRO A 788 3.55 18.03 34.18
N LEU A 789 4.77 18.23 34.67
CA LEU A 789 5.38 19.54 34.89
C LEU A 789 6.14 20.03 33.65
N LYS A 790 6.24 21.35 33.48
CA LYS A 790 7.13 21.93 32.45
C LYS A 790 8.58 21.80 32.89
N VAL A 791 9.49 21.58 31.94
CA VAL A 791 10.93 21.42 32.22
C VAL A 791 11.71 22.49 31.46
N VAL A 792 12.38 23.37 32.23
CA VAL A 792 13.26 24.43 31.71
C VAL A 792 14.71 23.94 31.81
N ASN A 793 15.50 24.16 30.77
CA ASN A 793 16.94 23.83 30.78
C ASN A 793 17.78 25.13 30.79
N PRO A 794 18.34 25.55 31.95
CA PRO A 794 19.17 26.76 32.05
C PRO A 794 20.47 26.68 31.24
N TYR A 795 20.87 25.49 30.81
CA TYR A 795 22.11 25.24 30.07
C TYR A 795 21.88 25.10 28.56
N ALA A 796 20.64 25.21 28.06
CA ALA A 796 20.28 24.95 26.66
C ALA A 796 21.15 25.74 25.67
N ASP A 797 21.38 27.03 25.90
CA ASP A 797 22.19 27.90 25.03
C ASP A 797 23.69 27.54 25.01
N ARG A 798 24.14 26.65 25.91
CA ARG A 798 25.52 26.16 26.00
C ARG A 798 25.68 24.75 25.40
N LEU A 799 24.58 24.03 25.16
CA LEU A 799 24.61 22.66 24.65
C LEU A 799 24.93 22.62 23.16
N THR A 800 26.20 22.41 22.85
CA THR A 800 26.67 22.17 21.48
C THR A 800 26.16 20.83 20.95
N PHE A 801 25.89 20.78 19.65
CA PHE A 801 25.49 19.58 18.91
C PHE A 801 25.93 19.74 17.44
N LEU A 802 26.17 18.63 16.75
CA LEU A 802 26.60 18.64 15.35
C LEU A 802 25.60 19.38 14.45
N SER A 803 26.09 20.28 13.59
CA SER A 803 25.28 21.12 12.68
C SER A 803 25.61 20.90 11.20
N ASP A 804 26.38 19.85 10.91
CA ASP A 804 26.86 19.44 9.59
C ASP A 804 25.74 18.96 8.64
N LYS A 805 24.72 18.28 9.17
CA LYS A 805 23.65 17.63 8.40
C LYS A 805 22.28 18.19 8.75
N THR A 806 21.37 18.24 7.78
CA THR A 806 19.96 18.59 8.01
C THR A 806 19.26 17.67 9.01
N ARG A 807 19.71 16.41 9.10
CA ARG A 807 19.22 15.39 10.03
C ARG A 807 19.42 15.78 11.51
N THR A 808 20.58 16.34 11.88
CA THR A 808 20.92 16.60 13.29
C THR A 808 19.95 17.56 13.97
N ARG A 809 19.24 18.40 13.21
CA ARG A 809 18.14 19.24 13.71
C ARG A 809 17.04 18.44 14.43
N ARG A 810 16.75 17.20 13.97
CA ARG A 810 15.80 16.30 14.64
C ARG A 810 16.44 15.60 15.83
N ASP A 811 17.67 15.11 15.67
CA ASP A 811 18.36 14.33 16.72
C ASP A 811 18.78 15.21 17.92
N HIS A 812 19.12 16.48 17.69
CA HIS A 812 19.30 17.50 18.74
C HIS A 812 18.02 17.70 19.56
N MET A 813 16.85 17.77 18.93
CA MET A 813 15.58 17.85 19.65
C MET A 813 15.30 16.59 20.48
N LYS A 814 15.63 15.40 19.96
CA LYS A 814 15.52 14.15 20.75
C LYS A 814 16.43 14.18 21.99
N TYR A 815 17.66 14.68 21.85
CA TYR A 815 18.61 14.85 22.95
C TYR A 815 18.09 15.85 24.00
N LEU A 816 17.55 17.01 23.58
CA LEU A 816 16.91 17.96 24.51
C LEU A 816 15.68 17.36 25.22
N THR A 817 14.82 16.62 24.52
CA THR A 817 13.68 15.92 25.14
C THR A 817 14.13 14.80 26.08
N LEU A 818 15.25 14.12 25.80
CA LEU A 818 15.82 13.11 26.70
C LEU A 818 16.29 13.73 28.03
N ILE A 819 16.98 14.88 27.97
CA ILE A 819 17.31 15.68 29.17
C ILE A 819 16.04 16.05 29.94
N GLN A 820 14.98 16.51 29.23
CA GLN A 820 13.71 16.86 29.87
C GLN A 820 13.03 15.66 30.53
N ALA A 821 13.09 14.47 29.92
CA ALA A 821 12.54 13.24 30.49
C ALA A 821 13.30 12.79 31.75
N ILE A 822 14.62 12.95 31.77
CA ILE A 822 15.45 12.67 32.96
C ILE A 822 15.11 13.63 34.10
N ALA A 823 15.04 14.94 33.84
CA ALA A 823 14.65 15.91 34.87
C ALA A 823 13.21 15.70 35.36
N LEU A 824 12.27 15.34 34.48
CA LEU A 824 10.87 15.03 34.85
C LEU A 824 10.77 13.79 35.76
N LEU A 825 11.60 12.77 35.53
CA LEU A 825 11.69 11.59 36.40
C LEU A 825 12.20 11.97 37.80
N HIS A 826 13.18 12.87 37.88
CA HIS A 826 13.73 13.39 39.14
C HIS A 826 12.88 14.52 39.78
N GLN A 827 11.64 14.78 39.33
CA GLN A 827 10.86 15.94 39.79
C GLN A 827 10.64 16.04 41.32
N TYR A 828 10.67 14.91 42.04
CA TYR A 828 10.56 14.86 43.50
C TYR A 828 11.89 15.14 44.24
N GLN A 829 12.96 15.39 43.50
CA GLN A 829 14.30 15.77 43.97
C GLN A 829 14.65 17.22 43.59
N ARG A 830 13.73 17.94 42.92
CA ARG A 830 13.89 19.32 42.44
C ARG A 830 12.87 20.24 43.13
N GLU A 831 13.17 21.53 43.18
CA GLU A 831 12.20 22.55 43.59
C GLU A 831 11.21 22.82 42.44
N VAL A 832 9.90 22.74 42.69
CA VAL A 832 8.86 23.12 41.72
C VAL A 832 8.63 24.62 41.77
N LYS A 833 9.23 25.34 40.82
CA LYS A 833 9.16 26.79 40.71
C LYS A 833 7.87 27.22 40.01
N ARG A 834 7.41 28.44 40.32
CA ARG A 834 6.16 29.03 39.79
C ARG A 834 6.42 30.42 39.24
N VAL A 835 6.04 30.66 37.99
CA VAL A 835 6.09 31.99 37.36
C VAL A 835 4.72 32.34 36.79
N THR A 836 4.27 33.58 37.04
CA THR A 836 3.02 34.12 36.49
C THR A 836 3.33 34.96 35.25
N HIS A 837 2.80 34.56 34.08
CA HIS A 837 2.91 35.33 32.84
C HIS A 837 1.52 35.54 32.23
N ARG A 838 1.16 36.81 31.93
CA ARG A 838 -0.16 37.19 31.36
C ARG A 838 -1.37 36.64 32.13
N GLY A 839 -1.25 36.49 33.44
CA GLY A 839 -2.30 35.95 34.32
C GLY A 839 -2.37 34.41 34.40
N GLN A 840 -1.57 33.67 33.63
CA GLN A 840 -1.41 32.23 33.79
C GLN A 840 -0.25 31.92 34.73
N VAL A 841 -0.45 30.99 35.66
CA VAL A 841 0.61 30.45 36.53
C VAL A 841 1.18 29.20 35.86
N ILE A 842 2.50 29.19 35.64
CA ILE A 842 3.22 28.06 35.07
C ILE A 842 4.08 27.43 36.17
N GLU A 843 3.82 26.16 36.47
CA GLU A 843 4.71 25.33 37.31
C GLU A 843 5.79 24.70 36.44
N TYR A 844 7.04 24.78 36.88
CA TYR A 844 8.17 24.19 36.16
C TYR A 844 9.27 23.70 37.12
N ILE A 845 10.11 22.80 36.61
CA ILE A 845 11.37 22.38 37.23
C ILE A 845 12.55 22.75 36.32
N GLU A 846 13.73 22.87 36.90
CA GLU A 846 14.98 23.16 36.19
C GLU A 846 15.85 21.90 36.06
N VAL A 847 16.50 21.76 34.91
CA VAL A 847 17.50 20.71 34.61
C VAL A 847 18.78 20.95 35.41
N GLU A 848 19.36 19.91 35.99
CA GLU A 848 20.68 19.94 36.61
C GLU A 848 21.79 19.37 35.72
N LYS A 849 23.06 19.68 36.05
CA LYS A 849 24.24 19.14 35.35
C LYS A 849 24.27 17.61 35.32
N SER A 850 23.75 16.94 36.36
CA SER A 850 23.61 15.47 36.42
C SER A 850 22.73 14.91 35.30
N ASP A 851 21.66 15.61 34.98
CA ASP A 851 20.65 15.18 34.01
C ASP A 851 21.23 15.22 32.60
N ILE A 852 22.10 16.21 32.34
CA ILE A 852 22.89 16.37 31.12
C ILE A 852 23.99 15.31 31.02
N ALA A 853 24.69 14.99 32.12
CA ALA A 853 25.70 13.92 32.14
C ALA A 853 25.09 12.55 31.79
N LEU A 854 23.94 12.21 32.39
CA LEU A 854 23.21 10.98 32.07
C LEU A 854 22.66 11.00 30.64
N ALA A 855 22.12 12.13 30.17
CA ALA A 855 21.69 12.27 28.78
C ALA A 855 22.84 12.09 27.78
N ASN A 856 24.03 12.62 28.08
CA ASN A 856 25.24 12.42 27.29
C ASN A 856 25.57 10.93 27.19
N GLN A 857 25.65 10.20 28.31
CA GLN A 857 25.97 8.77 28.32
C GLN A 857 25.00 7.97 27.43
N LEU A 858 23.70 8.17 27.60
CA LEU A 858 22.67 7.48 26.80
C LEU A 858 22.72 7.90 25.31
N ALA A 859 23.00 9.18 25.01
CA ALA A 859 23.07 9.69 23.65
C ALA A 859 24.26 9.12 22.85
N HIS A 860 25.42 8.92 23.47
CA HIS A 860 26.58 8.30 22.81
C HIS A 860 26.24 6.90 22.30
N GLU A 861 25.59 6.07 23.11
CA GLU A 861 25.22 4.71 22.72
C GLU A 861 24.03 4.63 21.75
N VAL A 862 22.99 5.46 21.93
CA VAL A 862 21.74 5.37 21.15
C VAL A 862 21.76 6.25 19.91
N LEU A 863 22.05 7.55 20.05
CA LEU A 863 22.13 8.49 18.91
C LEU A 863 23.45 8.34 18.15
N GLY A 864 24.56 8.06 18.84
CA GLY A 864 25.85 7.82 18.19
C GLY A 864 25.78 6.70 17.15
N ARG A 865 25.17 5.55 17.48
CA ARG A 865 24.97 4.44 16.51
C ARG A 865 24.13 4.79 15.29
N THR A 866 23.30 5.83 15.36
CA THR A 866 22.45 6.29 14.23
C THR A 866 23.03 7.47 13.46
N LEU A 867 24.01 8.19 14.02
CA LEU A 867 24.73 9.30 13.42
C LEU A 867 26.15 8.92 12.95
N ASP A 868 26.69 7.79 13.41
CA ASP A 868 27.94 7.19 12.94
C ASP A 868 27.85 6.86 11.44
N GLU A 869 28.60 7.60 10.63
CA GLU A 869 28.72 7.35 9.19
C GLU A 869 29.46 6.04 8.88
N MET A 870 30.13 5.42 9.86
CA MET A 870 30.98 4.25 9.67
C MET A 870 30.23 2.94 9.96
N PRO A 871 29.88 2.13 8.95
CA PRO A 871 29.22 0.84 9.19
C PRO A 871 30.04 -0.06 10.13
N PRO A 872 29.44 -0.89 11.00
CA PRO A 872 30.18 -1.65 12.01
C PRO A 872 31.31 -2.55 11.47
N GLN A 873 31.19 -3.06 10.24
CA GLN A 873 32.27 -3.80 9.56
C GLN A 873 33.41 -2.88 9.09
N THR A 874 33.10 -1.65 8.69
CA THR A 874 34.10 -0.60 8.40
C THR A 874 34.82 -0.18 9.69
N ARG A 875 34.09 0.02 10.81
CA ARG A 875 34.67 0.34 12.13
C ARG A 875 35.58 -0.78 12.64
N LYS A 876 35.18 -2.05 12.51
CA LYS A 876 36.03 -3.22 12.78
C LYS A 876 37.29 -3.26 11.92
N LEU A 877 37.20 -2.92 10.63
CA LEU A 877 38.36 -2.83 9.73
C LEU A 877 39.31 -1.71 10.17
N LEU A 878 38.81 -0.54 10.55
CA LEU A 878 39.63 0.58 11.02
C LEU A 878 40.40 0.25 12.31
N VAL A 879 39.71 -0.29 13.33
CA VAL A 879 40.35 -0.69 14.59
C VAL A 879 41.42 -1.76 14.36
N TRP A 880 41.14 -2.75 13.50
CA TRP A 880 42.13 -3.75 13.10
C TRP A 880 43.32 -3.13 12.35
N LEU A 881 43.08 -2.16 11.45
CA LEU A 881 44.14 -1.43 10.75
C LEU A 881 45.00 -0.61 11.70
N LYS A 882 44.44 0.06 12.73
CA LYS A 882 45.22 0.77 13.76
C LYS A 882 46.19 -0.20 14.45
N GLY A 883 45.71 -1.32 14.96
CA GLY A 883 46.55 -2.34 15.62
C GLY A 883 47.63 -2.90 14.69
N TRP A 884 47.24 -3.36 13.49
CA TRP A 884 48.19 -3.95 12.54
C TRP A 884 49.24 -2.95 12.01
N VAL A 885 48.88 -1.68 11.81
CA VAL A 885 49.83 -0.62 11.45
C VAL A 885 50.77 -0.32 12.63
N GLN A 886 50.30 -0.31 13.87
CA GLN A 886 51.13 -0.13 15.06
C GLN A 886 52.12 -1.28 15.25
N GLU A 887 51.68 -2.53 15.13
CA GLU A 887 52.55 -3.72 15.15
C GLU A 887 53.61 -3.67 14.04
N THR A 888 53.20 -3.30 12.82
CA THR A 888 54.09 -3.19 11.66
C THR A 888 55.12 -2.06 11.83
N ALA A 889 54.71 -0.91 12.38
CA ALA A 889 55.58 0.22 12.69
C ALA A 889 56.64 -0.14 13.73
N GLN A 890 56.23 -0.79 14.83
CA GLN A 890 57.14 -1.30 15.85
C GLN A 890 58.14 -2.32 15.28
N GLY A 891 57.67 -3.27 14.48
CA GLY A 891 58.51 -4.28 13.84
C GLY A 891 59.49 -3.74 12.78
N GLN A 892 59.26 -2.53 12.26
CA GLN A 892 60.11 -1.85 11.28
C GLN A 892 60.90 -0.66 11.85
N ALA A 893 60.72 -0.33 13.14
CA ALA A 893 61.32 0.82 13.83
C ALA A 893 61.08 2.17 13.15
N VAL A 894 59.92 2.34 12.52
CA VAL A 894 59.43 3.59 11.89
C VAL A 894 58.13 4.04 12.56
N LYS A 895 57.64 5.23 12.25
CA LYS A 895 56.38 5.73 12.82
C LYS A 895 55.14 5.18 12.09
N ALA A 896 54.00 5.18 12.76
CA ALA A 896 52.74 4.68 12.21
C ALA A 896 52.23 5.48 10.99
N ASP A 897 52.49 6.79 10.94
CA ASP A 897 52.18 7.70 9.84
C ASP A 897 53.09 7.52 8.60
N GLU A 898 54.23 6.84 8.77
CA GLU A 898 55.18 6.50 7.70
C GLU A 898 54.83 5.17 7.01
N ILE A 899 54.08 4.27 7.67
CA ILE A 899 53.67 2.97 7.13
C ILE A 899 52.74 3.13 5.93
N ARG A 900 53.03 2.38 4.86
CA ARG A 900 52.19 2.28 3.65
C ARG A 900 51.89 0.82 3.34
N PHE A 901 50.62 0.51 3.09
CA PHE A 901 50.13 -0.85 2.81
C PHE A 901 49.23 -0.88 1.57
N THR A 902 49.08 -2.03 0.92
CA THR A 902 48.18 -2.20 -0.23
C THR A 902 46.95 -3.01 0.14
N ARG A 903 45.91 -2.98 -0.70
CA ARG A 903 44.75 -3.90 -0.56
C ARG A 903 45.15 -5.38 -0.56
N ARG A 904 46.29 -5.75 -1.16
CA ARG A 904 46.74 -7.16 -1.17
C ARG A 904 47.16 -7.59 0.24
N ASP A 905 47.84 -6.71 0.96
CA ASP A 905 48.50 -7.04 2.23
C ASP A 905 47.44 -7.22 3.33
N VAL A 906 46.50 -6.26 3.41
CA VAL A 906 45.29 -6.35 4.24
C VAL A 906 44.48 -7.62 3.92
N ARG A 907 44.40 -8.00 2.63
CA ARG A 907 43.68 -9.22 2.19
C ARG A 907 44.38 -10.51 2.61
N SER A 908 45.71 -10.56 2.62
CA SER A 908 46.45 -11.72 3.16
C SER A 908 46.32 -11.85 4.67
N SER A 909 46.21 -10.75 5.41
CA SER A 909 46.11 -10.79 6.88
C SER A 909 44.69 -11.07 7.38
N LEU A 910 43.66 -10.47 6.77
CA LEU A 910 42.25 -10.63 7.20
C LEU A 910 41.48 -11.75 6.50
N GLY A 911 41.94 -12.24 5.34
CA GLY A 911 41.22 -13.24 4.53
C GLY A 911 39.90 -12.74 3.89
N TRP A 912 39.56 -11.46 4.01
CA TRP A 912 38.33 -10.87 3.46
C TRP A 912 38.31 -10.87 1.92
N GLY A 913 37.11 -10.83 1.32
CA GLY A 913 36.96 -10.78 -0.14
C GLY A 913 37.46 -9.45 -0.74
N ASP A 914 38.01 -9.48 -1.97
CA ASP A 914 38.56 -8.27 -2.62
C ASP A 914 37.51 -7.17 -2.79
N THR A 915 36.27 -7.55 -3.16
CA THR A 915 35.11 -6.65 -3.27
C THR A 915 34.75 -6.03 -1.92
N GLN A 916 34.77 -6.82 -0.85
CA GLN A 916 34.46 -6.37 0.52
C GLN A 916 35.49 -5.34 0.99
N LEU A 917 36.79 -5.67 0.88
CA LEU A 917 37.87 -4.73 1.21
C LEU A 917 37.85 -3.48 0.33
N LYS A 918 37.53 -3.61 -0.97
CA LYS A 918 37.39 -2.44 -1.85
C LYS A 918 36.27 -1.49 -1.38
N ILE A 919 35.14 -2.03 -0.89
CA ILE A 919 34.03 -1.21 -0.37
C ILE A 919 34.41 -0.54 0.95
N HIS A 920 34.92 -1.29 1.93
CA HIS A 920 35.21 -0.73 3.25
C HIS A 920 36.42 0.22 3.25
N LEU A 921 37.48 -0.08 2.49
CA LEU A 921 38.60 0.86 2.31
C LEU A 921 38.21 2.07 1.45
N GLY A 922 37.24 1.93 0.54
CA GLY A 922 36.65 3.06 -0.18
C GLY A 922 35.98 4.05 0.79
N ARG A 923 35.12 3.53 1.68
CA ARG A 923 34.48 4.34 2.73
C ARG A 923 35.49 5.01 3.67
N LEU A 924 36.54 4.30 4.09
CA LEU A 924 37.59 4.89 4.94
C LEU A 924 38.44 5.96 4.22
N LEU A 925 38.50 5.96 2.88
CA LEU A 925 39.06 7.08 2.10
C LEU A 925 38.06 8.24 1.98
N GLU A 926 36.79 7.95 1.72
CA GLU A 926 35.70 8.95 1.61
C GLU A 926 35.48 9.71 2.92
N MET A 927 35.73 9.06 4.06
CA MET A 927 35.67 9.63 5.42
C MET A 927 37.03 10.17 5.92
N GLU A 928 38.06 10.26 5.06
CA GLU A 928 39.42 10.78 5.34
C GLU A 928 40.27 10.04 6.41
N TYR A 929 39.79 8.93 6.99
CA TYR A 929 40.57 8.07 7.91
C TYR A 929 41.80 7.42 7.26
N LEU A 930 41.81 7.31 5.93
CA LEU A 930 42.93 6.81 5.12
C LEU A 930 43.35 7.82 4.06
N LEU A 931 44.64 7.85 3.73
CA LEU A 931 45.20 8.54 2.57
C LEU A 931 45.53 7.56 1.44
N LEU A 932 45.18 7.93 0.19
CA LEU A 932 45.48 7.14 -1.01
C LEU A 932 46.72 7.65 -1.73
N PHE A 933 47.73 6.80 -1.84
CA PHE A 933 48.96 7.04 -2.60
C PHE A 933 48.97 6.18 -3.87
N ARG A 934 49.36 6.78 -5.01
CA ARG A 934 49.39 6.10 -6.31
C ARG A 934 50.82 5.89 -6.78
N ARG A 935 51.23 4.63 -6.89
CA ARG A 935 52.57 4.22 -7.35
C ARG A 935 52.46 3.52 -8.71
N GLY A 936 52.27 4.33 -9.76
CA GLY A 936 52.03 3.84 -11.12
C GLY A 936 50.65 3.18 -11.28
N LEU A 937 50.64 1.84 -11.29
CA LEU A 937 49.43 1.01 -11.38
C LEU A 937 48.93 0.47 -10.03
N THR A 938 49.75 0.52 -8.97
CA THR A 938 49.35 0.08 -7.62
C THR A 938 48.85 1.24 -6.76
N TYR A 939 47.93 0.90 -5.85
CA TYR A 939 47.37 1.79 -4.85
C TYR A 939 47.92 1.38 -3.48
N GLU A 940 48.64 2.31 -2.85
CA GLU A 940 49.16 2.24 -1.49
C GLU A 940 48.28 3.13 -0.60
N TYR A 941 48.12 2.75 0.66
CA TYR A 941 47.24 3.39 1.64
C TYR A 941 48.08 3.75 2.87
N GLY A 942 47.83 4.91 3.47
CA GLY A 942 48.35 5.29 4.79
C GLY A 942 47.21 5.53 5.76
N LEU A 943 47.42 5.25 7.05
CA LEU A 943 46.46 5.56 8.11
C LEU A 943 46.63 7.01 8.56
N LEU A 944 45.54 7.76 8.67
CA LEU A 944 45.53 9.15 9.17
C LEU A 944 44.92 9.27 10.59
N TRP A 945 44.34 8.18 11.11
CA TRP A 945 43.62 8.18 12.38
C TRP A 945 44.49 7.73 13.56
N ASP A 946 44.48 8.55 14.62
CA ASP A 946 45.20 8.40 15.87
C ASP A 946 44.30 8.06 17.07
N GLY A 947 43.07 8.60 17.08
CA GLY A 947 42.11 8.62 18.18
C GLY A 947 41.88 7.30 18.93
N ASP A 948 41.55 7.41 20.21
CA ASP A 948 41.60 6.30 21.18
C ASP A 948 40.22 5.70 21.56
N ASP A 949 39.30 5.68 20.59
CA ASP A 949 37.99 5.05 20.76
C ASP A 949 38.11 3.54 21.04
N ASN A 950 37.56 3.12 22.18
CA ASN A 950 37.43 1.70 22.59
C ASN A 950 36.38 0.91 21.76
N GLY A 951 36.25 1.20 20.47
CA GLY A 951 35.30 0.55 19.54
C GLY A 951 33.83 0.91 19.77
N GLY A 952 33.52 1.79 20.72
CA GLY A 952 32.17 2.30 20.97
C GLY A 952 31.63 3.18 19.85
N ALA A 953 30.37 3.58 20.00
CA ALA A 953 29.79 4.70 19.25
C ALA A 953 30.00 5.99 20.07
N HIS A 954 30.54 7.02 19.44
CA HIS A 954 30.83 8.31 20.06
C HIS A 954 30.17 9.44 19.27
N LEU A 955 29.70 10.49 19.94
CA LEU A 955 29.00 11.62 19.33
C LEU A 955 29.77 12.92 19.58
N CYS A 956 30.67 13.25 18.64
CA CYS A 956 31.57 14.39 18.74
C CYS A 956 30.80 15.71 18.98
N GLY A 957 31.30 16.53 19.92
CA GLY A 957 30.81 17.90 20.12
C GLY A 957 29.59 18.05 21.02
N LEU A 958 29.20 17.02 21.78
CA LEU A 958 28.43 17.22 23.02
C LEU A 958 29.31 17.94 24.06
N LEU A 959 28.71 18.79 24.90
CA LEU A 959 29.43 19.51 25.94
C LEU A 959 29.79 18.57 27.10
N GLU A 960 31.08 18.48 27.43
CA GLU A 960 31.56 17.81 28.64
C GLU A 960 31.26 18.68 29.87
N VAL A 961 30.70 18.05 30.91
CA VAL A 961 30.03 18.77 32.02
C VAL A 961 31.02 19.46 32.96
N ASP A 962 32.29 19.05 32.94
CA ASP A 962 33.35 19.53 33.82
C ASP A 962 34.09 20.77 33.29
N ASP A 963 33.98 21.10 31.99
CA ASP A 963 34.73 22.19 31.34
C ASP A 963 34.08 23.57 31.60
N THR A 964 33.79 23.86 32.87
CA THR A 964 33.26 25.14 33.35
C THR A 964 34.25 25.87 34.25
N GLY A 965 35.33 26.37 33.64
CA GLY A 965 36.05 27.52 34.18
C GLY A 965 35.15 28.78 34.20
N PRO A 966 35.40 29.76 35.09
CA PRO A 966 34.62 30.98 35.13
C PRO A 966 34.92 31.93 33.96
N GLU A 967 33.92 32.72 33.58
CA GLU A 967 34.02 33.92 32.73
C GLU A 967 34.61 33.76 31.30
N THR A 968 33.74 33.42 30.34
CA THR A 968 33.85 34.00 28.98
C THR A 968 32.48 34.49 28.49
N GLU A 969 32.19 35.77 28.72
CA GLU A 969 31.06 36.43 28.06
C GLU A 969 31.35 36.67 26.56
N GLY A 970 30.31 36.58 25.73
CA GLY A 970 30.18 37.43 24.54
C GLY A 970 31.22 37.30 23.42
N LYS A 971 31.30 36.13 22.75
CA LYS A 971 31.84 36.04 21.37
C LYS A 971 30.82 35.50 20.37
N ALA A 972 29.80 36.31 20.13
CA ALA A 972 29.04 36.26 18.88
C ALA A 972 29.97 36.52 17.67
N TYR A 973 29.54 36.10 16.48
CA TYR A 973 30.28 36.17 15.22
C TYR A 973 31.03 37.51 15.00
N ARG A 974 32.37 37.45 15.05
CA ARG A 974 33.24 38.39 14.35
C ARG A 974 34.02 37.64 13.28
N SER A 975 33.57 37.75 12.03
CA SER A 975 34.38 37.39 10.87
C SER A 975 35.62 38.27 10.84
N GLY A 976 36.79 37.65 10.67
CA GLY A 976 38.07 38.32 10.81
C GLY A 976 38.36 39.32 9.68
N LEU A 977 38.25 40.61 10.00
CA LEU A 977 39.13 41.63 9.42
C LEU A 977 40.00 42.19 10.55
N ASP A 978 41.15 41.57 10.76
CA ASP A 978 42.35 42.33 11.08
C ASP A 978 43.61 41.60 10.61
N THR A 979 44.66 42.36 10.36
CA THR A 979 45.88 41.87 9.69
C THR A 979 47.03 41.60 10.65
N VAL A 980 47.99 40.78 10.16
CA VAL A 980 49.34 40.47 10.70
C VAL A 980 49.47 39.07 11.30
N GLN A 981 49.56 38.07 10.41
CA GLN A 981 50.63 37.05 10.34
C GLN A 981 50.28 36.05 9.22
N SER A 982 51.16 35.88 8.24
CA SER A 982 50.97 34.91 7.14
C SER A 982 52.33 34.48 6.58
N ALA A 983 52.70 33.23 6.85
CA ALA A 983 53.95 32.58 6.47
C ALA A 983 53.66 31.07 6.25
N PRO A 984 54.43 30.35 5.40
CA PRO A 984 53.82 29.93 4.13
C PRO A 984 53.80 28.41 3.90
N GLY A 985 52.88 27.94 3.03
CA GLY A 985 52.60 26.50 2.88
C GLY A 985 52.07 25.98 1.52
N ARG A 986 52.30 26.67 0.39
CA ARG A 986 52.09 26.07 -0.95
C ARG A 986 53.23 26.40 -1.91
N GLY A 987 53.79 25.35 -2.53
CA GLY A 987 54.80 25.46 -3.59
C GLY A 987 54.20 25.93 -4.92
N VAL A 988 55.00 26.65 -5.71
CA VAL A 988 54.56 27.32 -6.95
C VAL A 988 55.29 26.75 -8.18
N VAL A 989 54.52 26.41 -9.21
CA VAL A 989 54.95 26.44 -10.62
C VAL A 989 53.74 26.85 -11.48
N GLY A 990 53.78 27.81 -12.40
CA GLY A 990 54.85 28.78 -12.68
C GLY A 990 54.78 29.31 -14.11
N SER A 991 54.29 30.54 -14.32
CA SER A 991 54.31 31.26 -15.61
C SER A 991 54.42 32.79 -15.40
N ARG A 992 54.99 33.51 -16.37
CA ARG A 992 55.54 34.87 -16.19
C ARG A 992 54.66 36.02 -16.72
N SER A 993 54.74 37.16 -16.02
CA SER A 993 54.58 38.59 -16.40
C SER A 993 54.15 38.96 -17.84
N GLY A 994 53.34 40.00 -18.08
CA GLY A 994 52.73 41.04 -17.21
C GLY A 994 51.68 41.83 -18.04
N HIS A 995 51.30 43.10 -17.86
CA HIS A 995 51.65 44.27 -17.00
C HIS A 995 50.38 45.21 -17.00
N GLU A 996 50.21 46.34 -16.30
CA GLU A 996 51.06 47.16 -15.42
C GLU A 996 50.29 47.81 -14.23
N LYS A 997 49.93 49.10 -14.30
CA LYS A 997 49.43 50.03 -13.24
C LYS A 997 48.89 51.34 -13.89
N PRO A 998 48.35 52.34 -13.16
CA PRO A 998 47.50 52.33 -11.94
C PRO A 998 46.31 53.34 -12.02
N ALA A 999 45.49 53.48 -10.95
CA ALA A 999 45.24 54.74 -10.20
C ALA A 999 43.87 54.84 -9.44
N SER A 1000 43.91 55.60 -8.34
CA SER A 1000 42.86 56.21 -7.47
C SER A 1000 41.39 56.35 -7.94
N GLY A 1001 40.38 56.45 -7.04
CA GLY A 1001 40.37 56.43 -5.55
C GLY A 1001 39.36 57.43 -4.90
N GLN A 1002 39.00 57.22 -3.61
CA GLN A 1002 38.15 58.08 -2.73
C GLN A 1002 36.64 58.15 -3.12
N MET A 1003 35.58 58.20 -2.28
CA MET A 1003 35.21 58.47 -0.84
C MET A 1003 34.08 59.55 -0.82
N ALA A 1004 33.17 59.70 0.15
CA ALA A 1004 32.80 58.99 1.41
C ALA A 1004 31.38 59.41 1.91
N GLN A 1005 30.86 58.74 2.97
CA GLN A 1005 29.72 59.14 3.87
C GLN A 1005 28.33 59.29 3.19
N GLY A 1006 27.13 59.21 3.81
CA GLY A 1006 26.56 58.92 5.16
C GLY A 1006 25.00 59.09 5.07
N SER A 1007 24.11 58.82 6.03
CA SER A 1007 24.12 58.17 7.37
C SER A 1007 22.66 57.78 7.80
N ASP A 1008 22.49 57.23 9.01
CA ASP A 1008 21.30 57.24 9.91
C ASP A 1008 19.89 56.68 9.54
N THR A 1009 19.45 55.73 10.39
CA THR A 1009 18.10 55.48 10.98
C THR A 1009 16.82 55.16 10.17
N GLU A 1010 16.19 54.05 10.58
CA GLU A 1010 14.75 53.67 10.75
C GLU A 1010 13.59 54.68 10.50
N PRO A 1011 12.30 54.22 10.45
CA PRO A 1011 11.75 52.95 9.96
C PRO A 1011 10.48 53.15 9.08
N VAL A 1012 9.88 52.08 8.52
CA VAL A 1012 8.54 52.12 7.88
C VAL A 1012 7.72 50.87 8.19
N GLY A 1013 6.41 51.04 8.45
CA GLY A 1013 5.45 49.93 8.55
C GLY A 1013 4.09 50.26 7.92
N VAL A 1014 3.37 49.18 7.54
CA VAL A 1014 1.90 49.07 7.51
C VAL A 1014 1.10 50.08 6.64
N THR A 1015 0.89 49.72 5.35
CA THR A 1015 -0.39 49.58 4.58
C THR A 1015 -1.60 50.54 4.77
N PRO A 1016 -2.66 50.54 3.89
CA PRO A 1016 -2.84 49.96 2.54
C PRO A 1016 -3.43 50.96 1.49
N ASP A 1017 -3.87 50.41 0.34
CA ASP A 1017 -5.03 50.79 -0.51
C ASP A 1017 -4.78 51.22 -1.97
N VAL A 1018 -5.46 50.52 -2.90
CA VAL A 1018 -6.46 51.03 -3.87
C VAL A 1018 -6.87 49.90 -4.85
N VAL A 1019 -8.15 49.84 -5.22
CA VAL A 1019 -8.77 48.76 -6.03
C VAL A 1019 -9.12 49.23 -7.45
N ILE A 1020 -8.78 48.44 -8.49
CA ILE A 1020 -9.41 48.50 -9.82
C ILE A 1020 -9.68 47.07 -10.36
N ARG A 1021 -10.82 46.88 -11.04
CA ARG A 1021 -11.26 45.63 -11.73
C ARG A 1021 -10.99 45.69 -13.25
N GLY A 1022 -10.89 44.55 -13.95
CA GLY A 1022 -11.39 44.49 -15.35
C GLY A 1022 -10.75 43.57 -16.42
N LYS A 1023 -11.14 42.28 -16.44
CA LYS A 1023 -11.48 41.43 -17.62
C LYS A 1023 -10.63 41.37 -18.94
N GLU A 1024 -10.28 40.10 -19.25
CA GLU A 1024 -10.50 39.34 -20.52
C GLU A 1024 -9.64 39.48 -21.82
N LYS A 1025 -9.07 38.32 -22.22
CA LYS A 1025 -8.97 37.70 -23.58
C LYS A 1025 -8.01 38.27 -24.68
N SER A 1026 -6.97 37.47 -24.97
CA SER A 1026 -6.69 36.72 -26.24
C SER A 1026 -6.79 37.40 -27.64
N PRO A 1027 -6.14 36.86 -28.71
CA PRO A 1027 -4.90 36.04 -28.83
C PRO A 1027 -3.92 36.56 -29.95
N ALA A 1028 -2.78 35.90 -30.20
CA ALA A 1028 -1.91 36.22 -31.36
C ALA A 1028 -1.10 35.01 -31.91
N VAL A 1029 -1.18 34.77 -33.24
CA VAL A 1029 -0.54 33.68 -34.04
C VAL A 1029 -0.62 34.08 -35.55
N PRO A 1030 0.31 33.78 -36.49
CA PRO A 1030 1.79 33.60 -36.48
C PRO A 1030 2.48 34.38 -37.66
N LEU A 1031 3.52 33.81 -38.32
CA LEU A 1031 4.18 34.11 -39.63
C LEU A 1031 5.52 34.91 -39.60
N PRO A 1032 6.39 34.82 -40.64
CA PRO A 1032 6.81 33.62 -41.39
C PRO A 1032 8.33 33.51 -41.74
N ALA A 1033 8.70 32.40 -42.39
CA ALA A 1033 10.04 31.89 -42.68
C ALA A 1033 10.83 32.46 -43.89
N SER A 1034 12.11 32.06 -43.99
CA SER A 1034 12.94 32.06 -45.21
C SER A 1034 14.12 31.07 -45.11
N LYS A 1035 14.95 30.87 -46.16
CA LYS A 1035 14.68 30.00 -47.32
C LYS A 1035 15.95 29.83 -48.20
N ASN A 1036 16.25 28.58 -48.56
CA ASN A 1036 16.97 28.13 -49.78
C ASN A 1036 18.48 28.46 -49.97
N GLY A 1037 19.13 27.64 -50.82
CA GLY A 1037 20.53 27.78 -51.31
C GLY A 1037 21.50 26.79 -50.64
N VAL A 1038 21.86 25.59 -51.15
CA VAL A 1038 22.16 25.02 -52.49
C VAL A 1038 23.64 25.16 -52.92
N ALA A 1039 24.35 24.01 -52.83
CA ALA A 1039 25.48 23.49 -53.61
C ALA A 1039 26.63 24.40 -54.10
N GLY A 1040 27.87 23.94 -53.83
CA GLY A 1040 29.08 24.33 -54.56
C GLY A 1040 30.27 23.45 -54.17
N GLY A 1041 31.16 23.14 -55.10
CA GLY A 1041 32.42 22.46 -54.81
C GLY A 1041 33.21 22.03 -56.05
N ASN A 1042 34.53 22.22 -56.02
CA ASN A 1042 35.52 21.41 -56.75
C ASN A 1042 36.97 21.77 -56.34
N ALA A 1043 37.86 20.78 -56.35
CA ALA A 1043 39.35 20.85 -56.44
C ALA A 1043 40.11 21.71 -55.37
N ASP A 1044 41.42 21.52 -55.12
CA ASP A 1044 42.49 20.93 -55.93
C ASP A 1044 43.68 20.41 -55.06
N ARG A 1045 44.64 19.67 -55.67
CA ARG A 1045 45.99 19.25 -55.18
C ARG A 1045 46.05 18.25 -54.00
N SER A 1046 46.63 17.04 -54.12
CA SER A 1046 48.03 16.61 -54.40
C SER A 1046 49.06 16.97 -53.30
N GLY A 1047 49.83 16.07 -52.69
CA GLY A 1047 49.93 14.59 -52.78
C GLY A 1047 51.39 14.10 -52.74
N LEU A 1048 51.74 13.08 -51.91
CA LEU A 1048 53.00 12.29 -51.98
C LEU A 1048 53.00 11.07 -51.01
N GLU A 1049 52.63 9.92 -51.55
CA GLU A 1049 53.18 8.55 -51.45
C GLU A 1049 54.09 8.01 -50.30
N VAL A 1050 53.82 6.73 -49.94
CA VAL A 1050 54.79 5.59 -49.74
C VAL A 1050 55.63 5.58 -48.42
N THR A 1051 56.01 4.46 -47.77
CA THR A 1051 56.27 3.05 -48.18
C THR A 1051 55.81 1.97 -47.17
N GLN A 1052 55.57 0.74 -47.66
CA GLN A 1052 55.99 -0.63 -47.18
C GLN A 1052 56.41 -0.92 -45.72
N SER A 1053 56.44 -2.17 -45.21
CA SER A 1053 55.77 -3.45 -45.51
C SER A 1053 56.16 -4.51 -44.45
N ALA A 1054 55.48 -5.66 -44.40
CA ALA A 1054 55.94 -6.81 -43.60
C ALA A 1054 57.22 -7.46 -44.20
N PRO A 1055 57.86 -8.38 -43.44
CA PRO A 1055 57.87 -9.77 -43.92
C PRO A 1055 57.59 -10.83 -42.84
N GLY A 1056 57.28 -12.04 -43.29
CA GLY A 1056 57.27 -13.26 -42.47
C GLY A 1056 57.44 -14.51 -43.35
N ARG A 1057 57.94 -15.62 -42.76
CA ARG A 1057 58.04 -17.02 -43.26
C ARG A 1057 58.83 -17.83 -42.20
N GLY A 1058 58.71 -19.15 -42.05
CA GLY A 1058 57.91 -20.20 -42.72
C GLY A 1058 57.69 -21.41 -41.77
N MET A 1059 56.75 -22.35 -41.99
CA MET A 1059 56.84 -23.51 -42.93
C MET A 1059 57.99 -24.49 -42.59
N VAL A 1060 57.83 -25.83 -42.48
CA VAL A 1060 56.72 -26.79 -42.71
C VAL A 1060 56.85 -27.98 -41.72
N GLY A 1061 55.76 -28.71 -41.42
CA GLY A 1061 55.85 -30.08 -40.86
C GLY A 1061 54.49 -30.80 -40.81
N SER A 1062 54.34 -31.95 -41.49
CA SER A 1062 53.08 -32.69 -41.59
C SER A 1062 53.25 -34.20 -41.44
N ARG A 1063 52.32 -34.87 -40.72
CA ARG A 1063 51.79 -36.24 -41.01
C ARG A 1063 50.78 -36.77 -39.97
N SER A 1064 49.54 -36.94 -40.44
CA SER A 1064 48.70 -38.17 -40.38
C SER A 1064 48.81 -39.23 -39.26
N VAL A 1065 47.63 -39.62 -38.74
CA VAL A 1065 47.16 -41.01 -38.44
C VAL A 1065 47.69 -41.73 -37.18
N GLY A 1066 46.78 -42.42 -36.46
CA GLY A 1066 47.07 -43.76 -35.92
C GLY A 1066 46.79 -44.05 -34.43
N GLU A 1067 45.64 -44.67 -34.16
CA GLU A 1067 45.41 -45.88 -33.33
C GLU A 1067 46.07 -46.12 -31.93
N LYS A 1068 45.25 -46.72 -31.04
CA LYS A 1068 45.65 -47.59 -29.89
C LYS A 1068 46.29 -48.89 -30.43
N PRO A 1069 47.25 -49.57 -29.76
CA PRO A 1069 47.09 -50.21 -28.42
C PRO A 1069 48.27 -49.90 -27.45
N ALA A 1070 48.16 -49.94 -26.11
CA ALA A 1070 47.74 -50.98 -25.14
C ALA A 1070 48.84 -52.00 -24.75
N SER A 1071 48.85 -52.38 -23.46
CA SER A 1071 49.76 -53.29 -22.73
C SER A 1071 51.23 -52.82 -22.51
N GLY A 1072 51.85 -53.08 -21.35
CA GLY A 1072 51.26 -53.52 -20.07
C GLY A 1072 52.25 -54.05 -19.02
N GLN A 1073 51.75 -54.20 -17.78
CA GLN A 1073 52.28 -55.01 -16.65
C GLN A 1073 53.65 -54.55 -16.06
N THR A 1074 54.00 -54.77 -14.79
CA THR A 1074 53.46 -55.56 -13.63
C THR A 1074 53.41 -54.70 -12.35
N GLY A 1075 52.81 -55.07 -11.20
CA GLY A 1075 51.95 -56.22 -10.86
C GLY A 1075 51.94 -56.52 -9.34
N GLN A 1076 50.89 -57.22 -8.85
CA GLN A 1076 50.63 -57.66 -7.45
C GLN A 1076 50.30 -56.52 -6.44
N GLY A 1077 49.30 -56.61 -5.55
CA GLY A 1077 48.20 -57.58 -5.33
C GLY A 1077 47.37 -57.11 -4.11
N SER A 1078 46.17 -57.60 -3.78
CA SER A 1078 45.28 -58.61 -4.39
C SER A 1078 43.83 -58.43 -3.87
N ASP A 1079 42.85 -58.40 -4.79
CA ASP A 1079 41.71 -59.34 -4.93
C ASP A 1079 40.79 -59.64 -3.70
N THR A 1080 39.47 -59.84 -3.76
CA THR A 1080 38.37 -59.89 -4.80
C THR A 1080 37.02 -60.00 -4.01
N GLU A 1081 35.77 -59.98 -4.52
CA GLU A 1081 34.96 -59.32 -5.58
C GLU A 1081 33.50 -59.90 -5.48
N PRO A 1082 32.45 -59.52 -6.27
CA PRO A 1082 32.07 -58.26 -6.91
C PRO A 1082 30.52 -57.96 -6.85
N VAL A 1083 30.03 -57.15 -7.80
CA VAL A 1083 28.64 -56.95 -8.31
C VAL A 1083 27.75 -55.88 -7.65
N GLY A 1084 27.07 -55.12 -8.52
CA GLY A 1084 25.99 -54.18 -8.21
C GLY A 1084 25.08 -54.00 -9.44
N VAL A 1085 24.68 -52.75 -9.75
CA VAL A 1085 23.85 -52.28 -10.90
C VAL A 1085 22.34 -52.10 -10.62
N LYS A 1086 21.99 -50.83 -10.37
CA LYS A 1086 20.89 -49.97 -10.89
C LYS A 1086 19.45 -50.49 -11.18
N PRO A 1087 18.43 -49.59 -11.12
CA PRO A 1087 17.00 -49.94 -11.13
C PRO A 1087 16.30 -49.75 -12.49
N ASP A 1088 15.07 -50.28 -12.64
CA ASP A 1088 13.94 -49.51 -13.20
C ASP A 1088 12.53 -50.11 -12.97
N THR A 1089 11.49 -49.28 -13.16
CA THR A 1089 10.10 -49.57 -13.63
C THR A 1089 9.02 -50.37 -12.83
N VAL A 1090 7.95 -49.65 -12.44
CA VAL A 1090 6.53 -49.77 -12.92
C VAL A 1090 5.45 -50.71 -12.29
N ASN A 1091 4.24 -50.11 -12.17
CA ASN A 1091 2.84 -50.65 -12.16
C ASN A 1091 2.12 -51.18 -10.88
N ARG A 1092 1.09 -50.42 -10.47
CA ARG A 1092 -0.37 -50.77 -10.50
C ARG A 1092 -0.73 -52.28 -10.45
N ARG A 1093 -1.61 -52.76 -9.55
CA ARG A 1093 -3.06 -52.44 -9.51
C ARG A 1093 -3.78 -52.91 -8.21
N LYS A 1094 -5.02 -52.41 -8.01
CA LYS A 1094 -6.04 -52.78 -6.99
C LYS A 1094 -6.19 -54.31 -6.78
N GLN A 1095 -6.56 -54.82 -5.58
CA GLN A 1095 -7.98 -55.00 -5.17
C GLN A 1095 -8.21 -55.31 -3.67
N GLN A 1096 -9.31 -54.73 -3.15
CA GLN A 1096 -10.34 -55.23 -2.21
C GLN A 1096 -10.01 -55.99 -0.90
N SER A 1097 -10.67 -55.52 0.17
CA SER A 1097 -10.94 -56.18 1.47
C SER A 1097 -12.11 -57.18 1.38
N PRO A 1098 -12.32 -58.11 2.35
CA PRO A 1098 -13.07 -57.78 3.59
C PRO A 1098 -12.79 -58.61 4.89
N SER A 1099 -13.31 -58.11 6.03
CA SER A 1099 -13.77 -58.83 7.26
C SER A 1099 -12.78 -59.59 8.19
N ALA A 1100 -13.13 -59.63 9.49
CA ALA A 1100 -12.42 -60.30 10.61
C ALA A 1100 -13.17 -61.58 11.11
N PRO A 1101 -12.67 -62.34 12.11
CA PRO A 1101 -13.02 -62.07 13.53
C PRO A 1101 -11.99 -62.49 14.63
N LEU A 1102 -12.39 -62.37 15.91
CA LEU A 1102 -11.69 -62.78 17.17
C LEU A 1102 -12.05 -64.23 17.62
N PRO A 1103 -11.38 -64.81 18.65
CA PRO A 1103 -11.82 -64.76 20.07
C PRO A 1103 -10.61 -64.59 21.05
N ALA A 1104 -10.51 -64.94 22.36
CA ALA A 1104 -11.33 -65.63 23.40
C ALA A 1104 -10.82 -65.30 24.86
N VAL A 1105 -11.55 -65.78 25.90
CA VAL A 1105 -11.16 -65.93 27.36
C VAL A 1105 -10.98 -64.63 28.19
N GLY A 1106 -11.45 -64.49 29.46
CA GLY A 1106 -12.32 -65.35 30.29
C GLY A 1106 -12.51 -64.87 31.76
N ASP A 1107 -13.46 -65.50 32.46
CA ASP A 1107 -13.74 -65.50 33.93
C ASP A 1107 -14.37 -64.27 34.66
N THR A 1108 -14.97 -64.58 35.83
CA THR A 1108 -15.96 -63.84 36.69
C THR A 1108 -15.84 -64.39 38.16
N PRO A 1109 -16.68 -64.13 39.22
CA PRO A 1109 -18.04 -63.54 39.30
C PRO A 1109 -18.46 -62.76 40.60
N VAL A 1110 -19.78 -62.48 40.75
CA VAL A 1110 -20.55 -62.17 42.01
C VAL A 1110 -20.28 -60.79 42.67
N GLU A 1111 -21.23 -59.95 43.15
CA GLU A 1111 -22.71 -59.90 43.25
C GLU A 1111 -23.14 -58.38 43.11
N SER A 1112 -24.19 -57.99 42.38
CA SER A 1112 -25.60 -57.72 42.81
C SER A 1112 -25.81 -56.60 43.88
N ALA A 1113 -26.82 -55.70 43.83
CA ALA A 1113 -27.86 -55.44 42.81
C ALA A 1113 -28.57 -54.06 42.99
N GLY A 1114 -29.16 -53.53 41.90
CA GLY A 1114 -30.37 -52.69 41.90
C GLY A 1114 -30.25 -51.15 41.85
N VAL A 1115 -31.25 -50.38 41.39
CA VAL A 1115 -32.39 -50.72 40.49
C VAL A 1115 -33.07 -49.43 39.92
N THR A 1116 -33.60 -49.47 38.69
CA THR A 1116 -34.53 -48.52 37.99
C THR A 1116 -34.24 -47.00 38.02
N HIS A 1117 -34.06 -46.33 36.87
CA HIS A 1117 -35.07 -45.91 35.85
C HIS A 1117 -36.07 -44.83 36.30
N GLY A 1118 -36.24 -43.82 35.44
CA GLY A 1118 -37.11 -42.65 35.54
C GLY A 1118 -36.75 -41.65 34.45
#